data_AF-A0A8C7TVI3-F1
#
_entry.id   AF-A0A8C7TVI3-F1
#
_cell.length_a   1.000
_cell.length_b   1.000
_cell.length_c   1.000
_cell.angle_alpha   90.00
_cell.angle_beta   90.00
_cell.angle_gamma   90.00
#
_symmetry.space_group_name_H-M   'P 1'
#
loop_
_entity.id
_entity.type
_entity.pdbx_description
1 polymer ?
#
loop_
_entity_poly.entity_id
_entity_poly.type
_entity_poly.pdbx_seq_one_letter_code
_entity_poly.pdbx_strand_id
1 'polypeptide(L)'
;MVDYHASNSQASSGGPAIYMDPREQENDWDRDLLLDPAWEKQQRKTFTAWCNSHLRKAGTQIENIEEDFRDGLKLMLLLEVISGERLPKPERGKMRVHKINNVNKALDYIAGKGVKLVSIGAEEIVDGNAKMTLGMIWTIILRFAIQDISVEETSAKEGLLLWCQRKTAPYKNVNVQNFHISWKDGLAFNALIHRHRPELIDYDKLRKDDPLTNLNNAFEVAEKYLDIPKMMDAEDIVGTLRPDEKAIMTYVSCFYHAFSGAQKAETAANRICKVLAVNQENEHLMEDYEKLASDLLDWIRRTIPWLENRAPEKTMAEMQQKLEDFRGYRRVHKPPKVQEKCQLEINFNTLQTKLRLSNRPAFMPSEGRMVSVSGTGGRMDTLSLSVLETFRSSCTNDSIHIYWTIHRAILTPTMGNLLVISLKRHDHMTYNSSISITKLLFLLRHLTPVSPPQRTEKQLESIDELYLEYAKRAAPFNNWMEGAMEDLQDMFIVHNIEEIQGLITAHEQFKSTLPEANKEREAIQAIQAEVQKIAQYNGIKLSGGNPYTTITPKTIDNKWDKVEQLVPQRDKALQEELAKQQSNDHLRRKFATQANIVGPWIQTKMEEIGRISIEMNGTLEDQLVNLREYEQSIIEYKPNIDQLEGDHQLIQEALIFDNKYTAYTMEHLRVGWEQLLTTIARTINEIENQILTRDAKGISQEQLHEYRTSFNHFDKDHSGGLMAEEFKACLISLGYDVENNKTVRTSAPTAPLHYLDLTLSFKAVFVSAQGRWTWTITALCSLPLETVWYC
;
A
#
# COMPACT_ATOMS: atom_id res chain seq x y z
N MET A 1 -1.80 54.43 -12.39
CA MET A 1 -2.25 55.78 -12.80
C MET A 1 -3.45 55.58 -13.70
N VAL A 2 -4.66 55.53 -13.15
CA VAL A 2 -5.65 56.60 -12.87
C VAL A 2 -6.86 56.32 -13.76
N ASP A 3 -7.95 55.96 -13.08
CA ASP A 3 -9.38 56.05 -13.36
C ASP A 3 -9.88 56.91 -14.53
N TYR A 4 -10.98 56.51 -15.19
CA TYR A 4 -12.33 57.11 -15.05
C TYR A 4 -13.35 56.56 -16.09
N HIS A 5 -14.53 56.19 -15.57
CA HIS A 5 -15.91 56.39 -16.08
C HIS A 5 -16.28 56.37 -17.57
N ALA A 6 -17.22 55.45 -17.88
CA ALA A 6 -18.57 55.65 -18.44
C ALA A 6 -18.81 56.54 -19.68
N SER A 7 -19.43 55.97 -20.73
CA SER A 7 -20.51 56.50 -21.59
C SER A 7 -20.84 55.48 -22.70
N ASN A 8 -22.01 55.32 -23.31
CA ASN A 8 -23.43 55.52 -22.99
C ASN A 8 -24.22 54.98 -24.23
N SER A 9 -25.19 54.08 -24.02
CA SER A 9 -26.53 54.02 -24.63
C SER A 9 -26.85 53.85 -26.15
N GLN A 10 -27.93 53.07 -26.37
CA GLN A 10 -28.97 53.04 -27.45
C GLN A 10 -28.69 52.27 -28.76
N ALA A 11 -29.59 51.47 -29.35
CA ALA A 11 -30.97 51.03 -29.04
C ALA A 11 -31.36 49.84 -29.94
N SER A 12 -32.18 48.91 -29.47
CA SER A 12 -33.08 48.14 -30.34
C SER A 12 -34.38 47.77 -29.60
N SER A 13 -35.48 48.01 -30.29
CA SER A 13 -36.87 48.05 -29.87
C SER A 13 -37.52 46.70 -29.53
N GLY A 14 -38.15 46.66 -28.35
CA GLY A 14 -39.52 46.20 -28.08
C GLY A 14 -40.09 44.94 -28.76
N GLY A 15 -40.06 43.82 -28.03
CA GLY A 15 -41.06 42.75 -28.06
C GLY A 15 -41.41 42.39 -26.60
N PRO A 16 -42.65 41.99 -26.26
CA PRO A 16 -43.04 41.76 -24.88
C PRO A 16 -42.29 40.56 -24.33
N ALA A 17 -41.45 40.79 -23.32
CA ALA A 17 -40.82 39.74 -22.54
C ALA A 17 -41.90 39.04 -21.71
N ILE A 18 -42.19 37.79 -22.07
CA ILE A 18 -42.91 36.86 -21.20
C ILE A 18 -42.00 36.66 -19.99
N TYR A 19 -42.38 37.22 -18.85
CA TYR A 19 -41.80 36.89 -17.56
C TYR A 19 -42.12 35.41 -17.30
N MET A 20 -41.13 34.54 -17.42
CA MET A 20 -41.21 33.19 -16.83
C MET A 20 -41.03 33.33 -15.31
N ASP A 21 -42.02 32.83 -14.59
CA ASP A 21 -42.01 32.69 -13.13
C ASP A 21 -40.92 31.67 -12.72
N PRO A 22 -40.02 31.98 -11.76
CA PRO A 22 -39.04 31.03 -11.23
C PRO A 22 -39.65 29.75 -10.63
N ARG A 23 -40.96 29.71 -10.41
CA ARG A 23 -41.70 28.52 -9.95
C ARG A 23 -42.02 27.50 -11.05
N GLU A 24 -41.65 27.77 -12.31
CA GLU A 24 -41.85 26.83 -13.43
C GLU A 24 -40.60 26.04 -13.82
N GLN A 25 -39.43 26.30 -13.23
CA GLN A 25 -38.24 25.42 -13.37
C GLN A 25 -38.25 24.24 -12.41
N GLU A 26 -39.17 24.24 -11.44
CA GLU A 26 -39.34 23.19 -10.44
C GLU A 26 -40.43 22.16 -10.81
N ASN A 27 -40.92 22.14 -12.04
CA ASN A 27 -41.93 21.16 -12.48
C ASN A 27 -41.47 20.31 -13.68
N ASP A 28 -40.17 20.31 -14.01
CA ASP A 28 -39.62 19.47 -15.08
C ASP A 28 -39.15 18.09 -14.57
N TRP A 29 -39.18 17.84 -13.26
CA TRP A 29 -38.81 16.55 -12.66
C TRP A 29 -39.98 15.56 -12.60
N ASP A 30 -41.21 16.05 -12.63
CA ASP A 30 -42.44 15.23 -12.58
C ASP A 30 -42.91 14.75 -13.97
N ARG A 31 -42.18 15.11 -15.03
CA ARG A 31 -42.44 14.64 -16.40
C ARG A 31 -41.66 13.37 -16.79
N ASP A 32 -40.80 12.87 -15.91
CA ASP A 32 -40.07 11.60 -16.06
C ASP A 32 -40.88 10.37 -15.60
N LEU A 33 -42.17 10.56 -15.26
CA LEU A 33 -43.12 9.47 -14.96
C LEU A 33 -43.68 8.77 -16.22
N LEU A 34 -42.99 8.88 -17.34
CA LEU A 34 -43.16 8.02 -18.50
C LEU A 34 -41.89 7.16 -18.59
N LEU A 35 -41.98 5.89 -18.16
CA LEU A 35 -40.86 4.92 -18.14
C LEU A 35 -39.87 5.14 -19.29
N ASP A 36 -38.64 5.59 -18.99
CA ASP A 36 -37.52 5.36 -19.91
C ASP A 36 -36.85 4.01 -19.54
N PRO A 37 -37.05 2.93 -20.33
CA PRO A 37 -36.48 1.61 -20.09
C PRO A 37 -34.99 1.51 -20.52
N ALA A 38 -34.36 2.61 -20.92
CA ALA A 38 -33.01 2.62 -21.49
C ALA A 38 -31.95 2.06 -20.53
N TRP A 39 -32.01 2.39 -19.23
CA TRP A 39 -31.04 1.89 -18.25
C TRP A 39 -31.20 0.39 -17.99
N GLU A 40 -32.44 -0.14 -17.94
CA GLU A 40 -32.71 -1.58 -17.76
C GLU A 40 -32.20 -2.38 -18.96
N LYS A 41 -32.39 -1.85 -20.18
CA LYS A 41 -31.89 -2.45 -21.42
C LYS A 41 -30.35 -2.51 -21.41
N GLN A 42 -29.68 -1.44 -21.01
CA GLN A 42 -28.21 -1.37 -20.97
C GLN A 42 -27.63 -2.33 -19.92
N GLN A 43 -28.19 -2.37 -18.71
CA GLN A 43 -27.77 -3.32 -17.67
C GLN A 43 -28.01 -4.77 -18.08
N ARG A 44 -29.19 -5.08 -18.67
CA ARG A 44 -29.52 -6.43 -19.15
C ARG A 44 -28.48 -6.96 -20.13
N LYS A 45 -28.12 -6.17 -21.15
CA LYS A 45 -27.09 -6.56 -22.12
C LYS A 45 -25.74 -6.78 -21.44
N THR A 46 -25.31 -5.80 -20.65
CA THR A 46 -23.99 -5.81 -20.01
C THR A 46 -23.83 -6.96 -19.04
N PHE A 47 -24.82 -7.17 -18.17
CA PHE A 47 -24.79 -8.23 -17.17
C PHE A 47 -24.91 -9.62 -17.80
N THR A 48 -25.72 -9.77 -18.86
CA THR A 48 -25.81 -11.03 -19.61
C THR A 48 -24.46 -11.39 -20.23
N ALA A 49 -23.81 -10.43 -20.90
CA ALA A 49 -22.49 -10.64 -21.49
C ALA A 49 -21.42 -10.92 -20.43
N TRP A 50 -21.47 -10.23 -19.29
CA TRP A 50 -20.59 -10.49 -18.14
C TRP A 50 -20.76 -11.91 -17.60
N CYS A 51 -22.00 -12.36 -17.33
CA CYS A 51 -22.27 -13.73 -16.90
C CYS A 51 -21.76 -14.75 -17.92
N ASN A 52 -22.00 -14.53 -19.21
CA ASN A 52 -21.53 -15.42 -20.28
C ASN A 52 -20.00 -15.48 -20.40
N SER A 53 -19.29 -14.39 -20.09
CA SER A 53 -17.82 -14.36 -20.05
C SER A 53 -17.23 -15.36 -19.04
N HIS A 54 -17.99 -15.66 -17.97
CA HIS A 54 -17.65 -16.65 -16.96
C HIS A 54 -18.24 -18.02 -17.28
N LEU A 55 -19.53 -18.10 -17.62
CA LEU A 55 -20.23 -19.37 -17.90
C LEU A 55 -19.66 -20.13 -19.11
N ARG A 56 -19.09 -19.43 -20.10
CA ARG A 56 -18.40 -20.07 -21.24
C ARG A 56 -17.27 -21.01 -20.78
N LYS A 57 -16.64 -20.74 -19.64
CA LYS A 57 -15.59 -21.59 -19.05
C LYS A 57 -16.14 -22.92 -18.53
N ALA A 58 -17.42 -22.96 -18.17
CA ALA A 58 -18.16 -24.15 -17.78
C ALA A 58 -18.96 -24.76 -18.94
N GLY A 59 -18.80 -24.27 -20.17
CA GLY A 59 -19.46 -24.79 -21.36
C GLY A 59 -20.96 -24.49 -21.44
N THR A 60 -21.43 -23.41 -20.82
CA THR A 60 -22.85 -22.99 -20.88
C THR A 60 -22.98 -21.48 -21.07
N GLN A 61 -24.19 -21.01 -21.37
CA GLN A 61 -24.51 -19.59 -21.53
C GLN A 61 -25.98 -19.29 -21.18
N ILE A 62 -26.28 -18.02 -21.01
CA ILE A 62 -27.62 -17.45 -20.85
C ILE A 62 -27.96 -16.56 -22.04
N GLU A 63 -29.21 -16.59 -22.46
CA GLU A 63 -29.77 -15.74 -23.51
C GLU A 63 -30.64 -14.64 -22.89
N ASN A 64 -31.50 -15.01 -21.93
CA ASN A 64 -32.35 -14.07 -21.21
C ASN A 64 -32.10 -14.18 -19.71
N ILE A 65 -31.44 -13.16 -19.16
CA ILE A 65 -31.03 -13.12 -17.75
C ILE A 65 -32.20 -13.27 -16.77
N GLU A 66 -33.42 -12.85 -17.15
CA GLU A 66 -34.62 -12.91 -16.32
C GLU A 66 -35.27 -14.30 -16.29
N GLU A 67 -35.03 -15.10 -17.32
CA GLU A 67 -35.63 -16.43 -17.47
C GLU A 67 -34.65 -17.53 -17.09
N ASP A 68 -33.39 -17.39 -17.52
CA ASP A 68 -32.37 -18.41 -17.39
C ASP A 68 -31.85 -18.60 -15.96
N PHE A 69 -32.04 -17.61 -15.08
CA PHE A 69 -31.67 -17.74 -13.66
C PHE A 69 -32.80 -18.21 -12.75
N ARG A 70 -34.04 -18.34 -13.27
CA ARG A 70 -35.23 -18.68 -12.48
C ARG A 70 -35.19 -20.06 -11.83
N ASP A 71 -34.38 -20.99 -12.35
CA ASP A 71 -34.25 -22.34 -11.78
C ASP A 71 -33.10 -22.47 -10.76
N GLY A 72 -32.31 -21.40 -10.60
CA GLY A 72 -31.16 -21.32 -9.70
C GLY A 72 -29.92 -22.11 -10.16
N LEU A 73 -30.00 -22.96 -11.19
CA LEU A 73 -28.90 -23.86 -11.56
C LEU A 73 -27.74 -23.10 -12.21
N LYS A 74 -28.05 -22.26 -13.20
CA LYS A 74 -27.03 -21.43 -13.86
C LYS A 74 -26.45 -20.38 -12.91
N LEU A 75 -27.25 -19.90 -11.96
CA LEU A 75 -26.81 -18.95 -10.92
C LEU A 75 -25.79 -19.59 -9.97
N MET A 76 -26.09 -20.80 -9.47
CA MET A 76 -25.15 -21.55 -8.63
C MET A 76 -23.86 -21.85 -9.38
N LEU A 77 -23.94 -22.27 -10.65
CA LEU A 77 -22.77 -22.55 -11.47
C LEU A 77 -21.92 -21.29 -11.71
N LEU A 78 -22.56 -20.15 -11.96
CA LEU A 78 -21.87 -18.87 -12.08
C LEU A 78 -21.07 -18.56 -10.81
N LEU A 79 -21.69 -18.72 -9.62
CA LEU A 79 -21.04 -18.51 -8.33
C LEU A 79 -19.84 -19.44 -8.13
N GLU A 80 -19.94 -20.73 -8.49
CA GLU A 80 -18.81 -21.66 -8.42
C GLU A 80 -17.65 -21.23 -9.32
N VAL A 81 -17.94 -20.76 -10.54
CA VAL A 81 -16.92 -20.37 -11.52
C VAL A 81 -16.20 -19.09 -11.11
N ILE A 82 -16.92 -18.11 -10.55
CA ILE A 82 -16.31 -16.82 -10.15
C ILE A 82 -15.53 -16.94 -8.84
N SER A 83 -15.97 -17.78 -7.89
CA SER A 83 -15.31 -17.94 -6.60
C SER A 83 -14.23 -19.03 -6.61
N GLY A 84 -14.33 -20.01 -7.51
CA GLY A 84 -13.49 -21.22 -7.51
C GLY A 84 -13.88 -22.24 -6.44
N GLU A 85 -14.97 -22.01 -5.69
CA GLU A 85 -15.45 -22.89 -4.62
C GLU A 85 -16.66 -23.72 -5.07
N ARG A 86 -16.86 -24.89 -4.45
CA ARG A 86 -18.03 -25.74 -4.71
C ARG A 86 -19.20 -25.36 -3.83
N LEU A 87 -20.38 -25.21 -4.43
CA LEU A 87 -21.64 -24.96 -3.72
C LEU A 87 -22.33 -26.28 -3.35
N PRO A 88 -23.31 -26.25 -2.42
CA PRO A 88 -24.14 -27.42 -2.11
C PRO A 88 -24.80 -28.00 -3.36
N LYS A 89 -25.02 -29.32 -3.39
CA LYS A 89 -25.61 -29.98 -4.57
C LYS A 89 -26.99 -29.39 -4.90
N PRO A 90 -27.25 -29.02 -6.17
CA PRO A 90 -28.54 -28.50 -6.58
C PRO A 90 -29.61 -29.59 -6.59
N GLU A 91 -30.86 -29.19 -6.34
CA GLU A 91 -32.04 -30.00 -6.52
C GLU A 91 -32.43 -30.04 -7.99
N ARG A 92 -32.66 -31.25 -8.53
CA ARG A 92 -32.95 -31.48 -9.96
C ARG A 92 -34.45 -31.50 -10.30
N GLY A 93 -35.31 -31.21 -9.32
CA GLY A 93 -36.75 -31.26 -9.52
C GLY A 93 -37.29 -30.06 -10.31
N LYS A 94 -38.40 -30.25 -11.02
CA LYS A 94 -39.00 -29.22 -11.91
C LYS A 94 -40.01 -28.29 -11.22
N MET A 95 -40.52 -28.69 -10.04
CA MET A 95 -41.49 -27.89 -9.28
C MET A 95 -40.88 -26.57 -8.77
N ARG A 96 -41.71 -25.52 -8.64
CA ARG A 96 -41.30 -24.19 -8.16
C ARG A 96 -40.51 -24.23 -6.85
N VAL A 97 -40.89 -25.13 -5.92
CA VAL A 97 -40.18 -25.30 -4.64
C VAL A 97 -38.70 -25.69 -4.81
N HIS A 98 -38.36 -26.55 -5.78
CA HIS A 98 -36.97 -26.93 -6.03
C HIS A 98 -36.15 -25.76 -6.59
N LYS A 99 -36.78 -24.92 -7.42
CA LYS A 99 -36.16 -23.70 -7.96
C LYS A 99 -35.87 -22.70 -6.84
N ILE A 100 -36.83 -22.48 -5.94
CA ILE A 100 -36.66 -21.64 -4.75
C ILE A 100 -35.53 -22.17 -3.87
N ASN A 101 -35.46 -23.47 -3.62
CA ASN A 101 -34.38 -24.06 -2.83
C ASN A 101 -33.00 -23.86 -3.48
N ASN A 102 -32.89 -23.99 -4.81
CA ASN A 102 -31.63 -23.73 -5.52
C ASN A 102 -31.23 -22.25 -5.47
N VAL A 103 -32.17 -21.33 -5.66
CA VAL A 103 -31.90 -19.90 -5.54
C VAL A 103 -31.54 -19.53 -4.10
N ASN A 104 -32.22 -20.07 -3.08
CA ASN A 104 -31.86 -19.87 -1.68
C ASN A 104 -30.43 -20.34 -1.38
N LYS A 105 -30.01 -21.51 -1.87
CA LYS A 105 -28.61 -21.97 -1.73
C LYS A 105 -27.62 -20.98 -2.33
N ALA A 106 -27.96 -20.35 -3.46
CA ALA A 106 -27.13 -19.32 -4.08
C ALA A 106 -27.11 -18.02 -3.27
N LEU A 107 -28.28 -17.55 -2.79
CA LEU A 107 -28.40 -16.33 -1.97
C LEU A 107 -27.70 -16.48 -0.62
N ASP A 108 -27.84 -17.64 0.05
CA ASP A 108 -27.14 -17.96 1.30
C ASP A 108 -25.63 -17.93 1.10
N TYR A 109 -25.13 -18.46 -0.02
CA TYR A 109 -23.72 -18.38 -0.36
C TYR A 109 -23.24 -16.94 -0.55
N ILE A 110 -24.02 -16.12 -1.27
CA ILE A 110 -23.73 -14.69 -1.48
C ILE A 110 -23.71 -13.93 -0.15
N ALA A 111 -24.70 -14.16 0.71
CA ALA A 111 -24.76 -13.58 2.05
C ALA A 111 -23.56 -13.99 2.91
N GLY A 112 -23.16 -15.27 2.85
CA GLY A 112 -21.97 -15.80 3.52
C GLY A 112 -20.65 -15.15 3.07
N LYS A 113 -20.61 -14.53 1.88
CA LYS A 113 -19.46 -13.78 1.37
C LYS A 113 -19.47 -12.30 1.77
N GLY A 114 -20.34 -11.90 2.69
CA GLY A 114 -20.40 -10.57 3.29
C GLY A 114 -21.27 -9.56 2.52
N VAL A 115 -22.13 -10.03 1.62
CA VAL A 115 -23.06 -9.18 0.85
C VAL A 115 -24.38 -9.03 1.60
N LYS A 116 -24.83 -7.79 1.81
CA LYS A 116 -26.16 -7.52 2.37
C LYS A 116 -27.21 -7.53 1.26
N LEU A 117 -28.00 -8.60 1.18
CA LEU A 117 -29.11 -8.75 0.24
C LEU A 117 -30.37 -8.07 0.81
N VAL A 118 -30.44 -6.74 0.75
CA VAL A 118 -31.62 -5.98 1.15
C VAL A 118 -32.66 -6.06 0.02
N SER A 119 -33.86 -6.55 0.33
CA SER A 119 -35.00 -6.63 -0.59
C SER A 119 -34.87 -7.60 -1.78
N ILE A 120 -33.93 -8.57 -1.73
CA ILE A 120 -33.78 -9.62 -2.75
C ILE A 120 -34.14 -10.98 -2.12
N GLY A 121 -35.34 -11.48 -2.43
CA GLY A 121 -35.81 -12.82 -2.04
C GLY A 121 -35.68 -13.84 -3.17
N ALA A 122 -35.63 -15.13 -2.84
CA ALA A 122 -35.57 -16.19 -3.85
C ALA A 122 -36.85 -16.27 -4.69
N GLU A 123 -37.99 -15.91 -4.12
CA GLU A 123 -39.29 -15.86 -4.79
C GLU A 123 -39.26 -14.90 -5.98
N GLU A 124 -38.72 -13.70 -5.79
CA GLU A 124 -38.62 -12.65 -6.83
C GLU A 124 -37.80 -13.11 -8.03
N ILE A 125 -36.70 -13.85 -7.79
CA ILE A 125 -35.85 -14.40 -8.84
C ILE A 125 -36.55 -15.54 -9.58
N VAL A 126 -37.21 -16.45 -8.84
CA VAL A 126 -37.92 -17.58 -9.44
C VAL A 126 -39.16 -17.11 -10.22
N ASP A 127 -39.80 -16.02 -9.81
CA ASP A 127 -40.97 -15.47 -10.47
C ASP A 127 -40.60 -14.57 -11.67
N GLY A 128 -39.33 -14.19 -11.80
CA GLY A 128 -38.79 -13.50 -12.98
C GLY A 128 -38.87 -11.97 -12.87
N ASN A 129 -38.75 -11.41 -11.66
CA ASN A 129 -38.72 -9.98 -11.46
C ASN A 129 -37.41 -9.40 -12.02
N ALA A 130 -37.51 -8.67 -13.13
CA ALA A 130 -36.41 -8.03 -13.85
C ALA A 130 -35.48 -7.21 -12.95
N LYS A 131 -36.07 -6.30 -12.16
CA LYS A 131 -35.33 -5.36 -11.31
C LYS A 131 -34.59 -6.10 -10.20
N MET A 132 -35.22 -7.09 -9.57
CA MET A 132 -34.59 -7.88 -8.51
C MET A 132 -33.48 -8.78 -9.06
N THR A 133 -33.68 -9.36 -10.25
CA THR A 133 -32.67 -10.18 -10.93
C THR A 133 -31.45 -9.34 -11.31
N LEU A 134 -31.63 -8.17 -11.92
CA LEU A 134 -30.53 -7.26 -12.24
C LEU A 134 -29.84 -6.74 -10.97
N GLY A 135 -30.61 -6.43 -9.92
CA GLY A 135 -30.09 -6.04 -8.61
C GLY A 135 -29.20 -7.11 -7.97
N MET A 136 -29.63 -8.37 -8.00
CA MET A 136 -28.85 -9.52 -7.52
C MET A 136 -27.56 -9.72 -8.33
N ILE A 137 -27.64 -9.66 -9.67
CA ILE A 137 -26.44 -9.81 -10.50
C ILE A 137 -25.47 -8.66 -10.27
N TRP A 138 -25.97 -7.44 -10.06
CA TRP A 138 -25.14 -6.31 -9.68
C TRP A 138 -24.42 -6.52 -8.35
N THR A 139 -25.08 -7.04 -7.30
CA THR A 139 -24.40 -7.29 -6.02
C THR A 139 -23.31 -8.36 -6.15
N ILE A 140 -23.51 -9.36 -7.01
CA ILE A 140 -22.49 -10.36 -7.35
C ILE A 140 -21.30 -9.70 -8.07
N ILE A 141 -21.56 -8.91 -9.11
CA ILE A 141 -20.49 -8.19 -9.84
C ILE A 141 -19.71 -7.28 -8.89
N LEU A 142 -20.43 -6.49 -8.09
CA LEU A 142 -19.84 -5.58 -7.13
C LEU A 142 -18.93 -6.36 -6.18
N ARG A 143 -19.39 -7.47 -5.60
CA ARG A 143 -18.62 -8.23 -4.61
C ARG A 143 -17.40 -8.96 -5.19
N PHE A 144 -17.57 -9.64 -6.33
CA PHE A 144 -16.56 -10.57 -6.86
C PHE A 144 -15.67 -9.98 -7.94
N ALA A 145 -16.11 -8.90 -8.62
CA ALA A 145 -15.31 -8.23 -9.63
C ALA A 145 -14.80 -6.86 -9.17
N ILE A 146 -15.52 -6.12 -8.34
CA ILE A 146 -15.13 -4.73 -8.05
C ILE A 146 -14.58 -4.57 -6.63
N GLN A 147 -15.18 -5.22 -5.63
CA GLN A 147 -14.92 -4.95 -4.21
C GLN A 147 -13.47 -5.21 -3.78
N ASP A 148 -12.81 -6.19 -4.40
CA ASP A 148 -11.41 -6.52 -4.12
C ASP A 148 -10.41 -5.62 -4.87
N ILE A 149 -10.90 -4.65 -5.67
CA ILE A 149 -10.09 -3.60 -6.30
C ILE A 149 -9.81 -2.52 -5.26
N SER A 150 -8.75 -2.69 -4.47
CA SER A 150 -8.22 -1.63 -3.62
C SER A 150 -7.00 -0.98 -4.26
N VAL A 151 -7.09 0.34 -4.46
CA VAL A 151 -5.95 1.18 -4.82
C VAL A 151 -5.85 2.22 -3.71
N GLU A 152 -4.76 2.18 -2.95
CA GLU A 152 -4.49 3.14 -1.86
C GLU A 152 -5.58 3.19 -0.79
N GLU A 153 -6.10 2.03 -0.37
CA GLU A 153 -7.06 1.91 0.76
C GLU A 153 -8.38 2.68 0.59
N THR A 154 -8.69 3.15 -0.62
CA THR A 154 -9.97 3.77 -0.98
C THR A 154 -11.07 2.72 -1.18
N SER A 155 -12.35 3.15 -1.13
CA SER A 155 -13.47 2.25 -1.41
C SER A 155 -13.35 1.65 -2.82
N ALA A 156 -13.86 0.45 -3.04
CA ALA A 156 -13.63 -0.28 -4.30
C ALA A 156 -14.04 0.47 -5.58
N LYS A 157 -15.13 1.25 -5.51
CA LYS A 157 -15.58 2.11 -6.62
C LYS A 157 -14.60 3.27 -6.85
N GLU A 158 -14.14 3.91 -5.79
CA GLU A 158 -13.17 5.00 -5.86
C GLU A 158 -11.80 4.50 -6.32
N GLY A 159 -11.36 3.33 -5.85
CA GLY A 159 -10.13 2.68 -6.28
C GLY A 159 -10.13 2.39 -7.78
N LEU A 160 -11.25 1.88 -8.32
CA LEU A 160 -11.40 1.68 -9.76
C LEU A 160 -11.41 3.02 -10.53
N LEU A 161 -12.05 4.06 -9.99
CA LEU A 161 -12.10 5.38 -10.62
C LEU A 161 -10.71 6.05 -10.64
N LEU A 162 -10.01 6.01 -9.51
CA LEU A 162 -8.65 6.52 -9.34
C LEU A 162 -7.68 5.79 -10.27
N TRP A 163 -7.83 4.48 -10.43
CA TRP A 163 -7.05 3.72 -11.41
C TRP A 163 -7.28 4.23 -12.83
N CYS A 164 -8.55 4.46 -13.22
CA CYS A 164 -8.87 5.00 -14.54
C CYS A 164 -8.24 6.39 -14.75
N GLN A 165 -8.39 7.28 -13.76
CA GLN A 165 -7.82 8.63 -13.78
C GLN A 165 -6.30 8.61 -13.94
N ARG A 166 -5.59 7.80 -13.15
CA ARG A 166 -4.13 7.70 -13.22
C ARG A 166 -3.63 7.18 -14.56
N LYS A 167 -4.32 6.19 -15.11
CA LYS A 167 -3.93 5.61 -16.41
C LYS A 167 -4.24 6.55 -17.58
N THR A 168 -5.28 7.37 -17.45
CA THR A 168 -5.68 8.33 -18.49
C THR A 168 -5.13 9.75 -18.31
N ALA A 169 -4.52 10.09 -17.17
CA ALA A 169 -3.95 11.41 -16.88
C ALA A 169 -2.99 11.97 -17.96
N PRO A 170 -2.17 11.17 -18.66
CA PRO A 170 -1.32 11.68 -19.74
C PRO A 170 -2.08 12.17 -20.99
N TYR A 171 -3.36 11.79 -21.15
CA TYR A 171 -4.17 12.09 -22.33
C TYR A 171 -4.99 13.36 -22.12
N LYS A 172 -4.55 14.47 -22.72
CA LYS A 172 -5.14 15.81 -22.52
C LYS A 172 -6.63 15.91 -22.89
N ASN A 173 -7.09 15.07 -23.82
CA ASN A 173 -8.48 15.06 -24.30
C ASN A 173 -9.41 14.14 -23.48
N VAL A 174 -8.89 13.51 -22.41
CA VAL A 174 -9.64 12.58 -21.54
C VAL A 174 -9.65 13.11 -20.12
N ASN A 175 -10.84 13.20 -19.52
CA ASN A 175 -11.00 13.55 -18.12
C ASN A 175 -12.07 12.64 -17.50
N VAL A 176 -11.62 11.61 -16.77
CA VAL A 176 -12.51 10.62 -16.15
C VAL A 176 -12.92 11.10 -14.76
N GLN A 177 -14.16 11.55 -14.59
CA GLN A 177 -14.68 12.03 -13.30
C GLN A 177 -15.76 11.11 -12.71
N ASN A 178 -16.39 10.28 -13.54
CA ASN A 178 -17.50 9.40 -13.17
C ASN A 178 -17.56 8.19 -14.09
N PHE A 179 -18.40 7.21 -13.77
CA PHE A 179 -18.66 6.04 -14.60
C PHE A 179 -19.89 6.20 -15.51
N HIS A 180 -20.25 7.42 -15.91
CA HIS A 180 -21.35 7.65 -16.86
C HIS A 180 -20.91 8.54 -18.03
N ILE A 181 -20.98 9.86 -17.85
CA ILE A 181 -20.81 10.85 -18.93
C ILE A 181 -19.35 10.92 -19.39
N SER A 182 -18.40 10.66 -18.49
CA SER A 182 -16.96 10.72 -18.81
C SER A 182 -16.51 9.67 -19.83
N TRP A 183 -17.34 8.65 -20.09
CA TRP A 183 -17.03 7.53 -20.99
C TRP A 183 -17.79 7.61 -22.31
N LYS A 184 -18.73 8.56 -22.44
CA LYS A 184 -19.67 8.66 -23.56
C LYS A 184 -18.98 8.97 -24.89
N ASP A 185 -17.87 9.68 -24.88
CA ASP A 185 -17.11 10.03 -26.10
C ASP A 185 -16.19 8.90 -26.60
N GLY A 186 -16.10 7.80 -25.85
CA GLY A 186 -15.28 6.62 -26.17
C GLY A 186 -13.77 6.81 -26.01
N LEU A 187 -13.28 8.04 -25.79
CA LEU A 187 -11.84 8.31 -25.72
C LEU A 187 -11.20 7.67 -24.48
N ALA A 188 -11.92 7.66 -23.35
CA ALA A 188 -11.45 7.03 -22.11
C ALA A 188 -11.16 5.52 -22.27
N PHE A 189 -12.01 4.77 -22.99
CA PHE A 189 -11.77 3.35 -23.27
C PHE A 189 -10.52 3.14 -24.13
N ASN A 190 -10.39 3.92 -25.20
CA ASN A 190 -9.23 3.85 -26.09
C ASN A 190 -7.93 4.23 -25.35
N ALA A 191 -7.97 5.26 -24.50
CA ALA A 191 -6.83 5.71 -23.71
C ALA A 191 -6.35 4.65 -22.72
N LEU A 192 -7.28 3.93 -22.07
CA LEU A 192 -6.95 2.82 -21.17
C LEU A 192 -6.25 1.68 -21.90
N ILE A 193 -6.74 1.29 -23.08
CA ILE A 193 -6.13 0.25 -23.90
C ILE A 193 -4.75 0.71 -24.38
N HIS A 194 -4.65 1.89 -25.00
CA HIS A 194 -3.39 2.44 -25.50
C HIS A 194 -2.33 2.61 -24.39
N ARG A 195 -2.74 2.95 -23.15
CA ARG A 195 -1.80 3.10 -22.03
C ARG A 195 -1.11 1.77 -21.65
N HIS A 196 -1.83 0.66 -21.76
CA HIS A 196 -1.29 -0.66 -21.39
C HIS A 196 -0.73 -1.42 -22.59
N ARG A 197 -1.29 -1.20 -23.78
CA ARG A 197 -0.91 -1.81 -25.06
C ARG A 197 -0.97 -0.78 -26.19
N PRO A 198 0.07 0.07 -26.31
CA PRO A 198 0.12 1.14 -27.31
C PRO A 198 0.01 0.61 -28.75
N GLU A 199 0.46 -0.61 -29.00
CA GLU A 199 0.47 -1.23 -30.33
C GLU A 199 -0.91 -1.56 -30.90
N LEU A 200 -1.95 -1.58 -30.05
CA LEU A 200 -3.30 -1.98 -30.45
C LEU A 200 -4.18 -0.82 -30.91
N ILE A 201 -3.84 0.42 -30.56
CA ILE A 201 -4.66 1.60 -30.85
C ILE A 201 -3.80 2.73 -31.35
N ASP A 202 -4.14 3.27 -32.52
CA ASP A 202 -3.55 4.52 -33.00
C ASP A 202 -4.35 5.70 -32.44
N TYR A 203 -3.94 6.18 -31.26
CA TYR A 203 -4.73 7.16 -30.50
C TYR A 203 -4.79 8.54 -31.17
N ASP A 204 -3.78 8.92 -31.95
CA ASP A 204 -3.69 10.23 -32.59
C ASP A 204 -4.76 10.44 -33.68
N LYS A 205 -5.33 9.35 -34.21
CA LYS A 205 -6.41 9.39 -35.20
C LYS A 205 -7.80 9.59 -34.59
N LEU A 206 -7.95 9.40 -33.28
CA LEU A 206 -9.23 9.46 -32.60
C LEU A 206 -9.64 10.91 -32.32
N ARG A 207 -10.93 11.21 -32.48
CA ARG A 207 -11.48 12.56 -32.27
C ARG A 207 -12.73 12.53 -31.42
N LYS A 208 -12.93 13.57 -30.61
CA LYS A 208 -14.03 13.66 -29.63
C LYS A 208 -15.41 13.79 -30.28
N ASP A 209 -15.47 14.32 -31.49
CA ASP A 209 -16.69 14.53 -32.28
C ASP A 209 -17.24 13.25 -32.93
N ASP A 210 -16.49 12.14 -32.90
CA ASP A 210 -16.94 10.85 -33.44
C ASP A 210 -16.99 9.74 -32.35
N PRO A 211 -17.94 9.85 -31.41
CA PRO A 211 -18.01 8.93 -30.27
C PRO A 211 -18.36 7.49 -30.67
N LEU A 212 -19.13 7.32 -31.75
CA LEU A 212 -19.58 6.00 -32.21
C LEU A 212 -18.41 5.16 -32.72
N THR A 213 -17.55 5.76 -33.56
CA THR A 213 -16.34 5.09 -34.05
C THR A 213 -15.36 4.80 -32.92
N ASN A 214 -15.17 5.76 -32.00
CA ASN A 214 -14.27 5.57 -30.85
C ASN A 214 -14.69 4.38 -29.99
N LEU A 215 -15.98 4.30 -29.63
CA LEU A 215 -16.52 3.22 -28.80
C LEU A 215 -16.39 1.86 -29.51
N ASN A 216 -16.81 1.77 -30.77
CA ASN A 216 -16.71 0.52 -31.54
C ASN A 216 -15.26 0.05 -31.70
N ASN A 217 -14.32 0.97 -31.95
CA ASN A 217 -12.90 0.64 -32.03
C ASN A 217 -12.39 0.02 -30.72
N ALA A 218 -12.69 0.65 -29.58
CA ALA A 218 -12.27 0.12 -28.28
C ALA A 218 -12.88 -1.26 -28.00
N PHE A 219 -14.16 -1.45 -28.29
CA PHE A 219 -14.88 -2.70 -28.03
C PHE A 219 -14.39 -3.84 -28.92
N GLU A 220 -14.09 -3.57 -30.19
CA GLU A 220 -13.51 -4.54 -31.13
C GLU A 220 -12.10 -4.97 -30.74
N VAL A 221 -11.25 -4.00 -30.40
CA VAL A 221 -9.88 -4.26 -29.95
C VAL A 221 -9.88 -5.08 -28.66
N ALA A 222 -10.77 -4.74 -27.71
CA ALA A 222 -10.89 -5.45 -26.45
C ALA A 222 -11.31 -6.92 -26.63
N GLU A 223 -12.29 -7.19 -27.50
CA GLU A 223 -12.74 -8.55 -27.76
C GLU A 223 -11.69 -9.39 -28.49
N LYS A 224 -11.08 -8.84 -29.54
CA LYS A 224 -10.16 -9.58 -30.40
C LYS A 224 -8.80 -9.84 -29.77
N TYR A 225 -8.27 -8.90 -28.98
CA TYR A 225 -6.89 -8.95 -28.49
C TYR A 225 -6.76 -9.09 -26.97
N LEU A 226 -7.81 -8.73 -26.20
CA LEU A 226 -7.78 -8.77 -24.73
C LEU A 226 -8.72 -9.84 -24.15
N ASP A 227 -9.49 -10.56 -24.99
CA ASP A 227 -10.51 -11.53 -24.59
C ASP A 227 -11.56 -10.94 -23.62
N ILE A 228 -11.84 -9.63 -23.78
CA ILE A 228 -12.90 -8.93 -23.05
C ILE A 228 -14.11 -8.85 -23.99
N PRO A 229 -15.21 -9.58 -23.73
CA PRO A 229 -16.35 -9.63 -24.65
C PRO A 229 -17.02 -8.27 -24.78
N LYS A 230 -17.63 -7.99 -25.93
CA LYS A 230 -18.42 -6.76 -26.11
C LYS A 230 -19.67 -6.83 -25.24
N MET A 231 -19.71 -6.01 -24.19
CA MET A 231 -20.84 -6.00 -23.24
C MET A 231 -21.84 -4.87 -23.51
N MET A 232 -21.45 -3.88 -24.28
CA MET A 232 -22.25 -2.69 -24.56
C MET A 232 -22.21 -2.36 -26.04
N ASP A 233 -23.29 -1.78 -26.54
CA ASP A 233 -23.38 -1.28 -27.91
C ASP A 233 -23.08 0.22 -27.92
N ALA A 234 -22.26 0.66 -28.87
CA ALA A 234 -21.89 2.07 -28.99
C ALA A 234 -23.11 2.98 -29.23
N GLU A 235 -24.10 2.49 -29.99
CA GLU A 235 -25.34 3.19 -30.30
C GLU A 235 -26.18 3.47 -29.05
N ASP A 236 -26.30 2.49 -28.14
CA ASP A 236 -27.06 2.62 -26.89
C ASP A 236 -26.40 3.64 -25.95
N ILE A 237 -25.05 3.72 -25.93
CA ILE A 237 -24.30 4.68 -25.11
C ILE A 237 -24.43 6.11 -25.66
N VAL A 238 -24.31 6.29 -26.97
CA VAL A 238 -24.38 7.61 -27.61
C VAL A 238 -25.80 8.16 -27.58
N GLY A 239 -26.80 7.31 -27.83
CA GLY A 239 -28.22 7.66 -27.87
C GLY A 239 -28.83 8.03 -26.51
N THR A 240 -28.23 7.61 -25.40
CA THR A 240 -28.73 7.90 -24.04
C THR A 240 -28.10 9.18 -23.49
N LEU A 241 -28.88 10.05 -22.84
CA LEU A 241 -28.37 11.31 -22.26
C LEU A 241 -27.27 11.03 -21.21
N ARG A 242 -27.51 10.03 -20.35
CA ARG A 242 -26.59 9.56 -19.31
C ARG A 242 -26.45 8.04 -19.39
N PRO A 243 -25.28 7.51 -19.80
CA PRO A 243 -25.03 6.07 -19.78
C PRO A 243 -25.16 5.49 -18.37
N ASP A 244 -25.66 4.26 -18.25
CA ASP A 244 -25.84 3.60 -16.96
C ASP A 244 -24.50 3.35 -16.24
N GLU A 245 -24.42 3.80 -14.99
CA GLU A 245 -23.19 3.76 -14.21
C GLU A 245 -22.72 2.33 -13.92
N LYS A 246 -23.66 1.44 -13.61
CA LYS A 246 -23.37 0.05 -13.25
C LYS A 246 -22.84 -0.73 -14.45
N ALA A 247 -23.44 -0.55 -15.62
CA ALA A 247 -22.99 -1.14 -16.87
C ALA A 247 -21.55 -0.74 -17.23
N ILE A 248 -21.24 0.56 -17.16
CA ILE A 248 -19.89 1.07 -17.42
C ILE A 248 -18.90 0.54 -16.39
N MET A 249 -19.23 0.56 -15.10
CA MET A 249 -18.37 0.01 -14.04
C MET A 249 -18.05 -1.47 -14.27
N THR A 250 -19.05 -2.28 -14.60
CA THR A 250 -18.86 -3.70 -14.92
C THR A 250 -17.86 -3.86 -16.06
N TYR A 251 -18.03 -3.13 -17.15
CA TYR A 251 -17.15 -3.26 -18.31
C TYR A 251 -15.72 -2.77 -18.02
N VAL A 252 -15.58 -1.63 -17.34
CA VAL A 252 -14.28 -1.07 -16.94
C VAL A 252 -13.56 -1.99 -15.95
N SER A 253 -14.27 -2.67 -15.06
CA SER A 253 -13.68 -3.66 -14.15
C SER A 253 -13.04 -4.84 -14.91
N CYS A 254 -13.61 -5.24 -16.05
CA CYS A 254 -13.00 -6.27 -16.90
C CYS A 254 -11.65 -5.82 -17.47
N PHE A 255 -11.54 -4.56 -17.90
CA PHE A 255 -10.24 -4.00 -18.31
C PHE A 255 -9.23 -3.98 -17.16
N TYR A 256 -9.68 -3.58 -15.95
CA TYR A 256 -8.81 -3.59 -14.77
C TYR A 256 -8.24 -4.99 -14.52
N HIS A 257 -9.07 -6.03 -14.50
CA HIS A 257 -8.59 -7.40 -14.26
C HIS A 257 -7.69 -7.92 -15.36
N ALA A 258 -8.01 -7.64 -16.63
CA ALA A 258 -7.18 -8.04 -17.76
C ALA A 258 -5.77 -7.42 -17.67
N PHE A 259 -5.68 -6.13 -17.36
CA PHE A 259 -4.39 -5.43 -17.28
C PHE A 259 -3.65 -5.65 -15.95
N SER A 260 -4.36 -5.71 -14.83
CA SER A 260 -3.78 -6.00 -13.51
C SER A 260 -3.22 -7.42 -13.46
N GLY A 261 -3.93 -8.40 -14.03
CA GLY A 261 -3.46 -9.77 -14.18
C GLY A 261 -2.16 -9.85 -15.00
N ALA A 262 -2.12 -9.16 -16.15
CA ALA A 262 -0.92 -9.10 -16.99
C ALA A 262 0.28 -8.45 -16.27
N GLN A 263 0.06 -7.34 -15.55
CA GLN A 263 1.12 -6.64 -14.82
C GLN A 263 1.65 -7.46 -13.62
N LYS A 264 0.78 -8.20 -12.93
CA LYS A 264 1.19 -9.13 -11.85
C LYS A 264 2.05 -10.27 -12.41
N ALA A 265 1.66 -10.85 -13.54
CA ALA A 265 2.44 -11.89 -14.21
C ALA A 265 3.80 -11.38 -14.68
N GLU A 266 3.87 -10.17 -15.27
CA GLU A 266 5.11 -9.53 -15.68
C GLU A 266 6.03 -9.23 -14.49
N THR A 267 5.49 -8.71 -13.39
CA THR A 267 6.26 -8.44 -12.17
C THR A 267 6.81 -9.72 -11.55
N ALA A 268 6.01 -10.80 -11.53
CA ALA A 268 6.47 -12.11 -11.10
C ALA A 268 7.59 -12.63 -12.01
N ALA A 269 7.44 -12.53 -13.33
CA ALA A 269 8.48 -12.89 -14.30
C ALA A 269 9.77 -12.10 -14.09
N ASN A 270 9.68 -10.77 -13.93
CA ASN A 270 10.83 -9.91 -13.66
C ASN A 270 11.53 -10.25 -12.34
N ARG A 271 10.78 -10.62 -11.29
CA ARG A 271 11.36 -11.11 -10.03
C ARG A 271 12.10 -12.44 -10.24
N ILE A 272 11.53 -13.37 -11.01
CA ILE A 272 12.17 -14.64 -11.36
C ILE A 272 13.46 -14.38 -12.16
N CYS A 273 13.43 -13.51 -13.16
CA CYS A 273 14.61 -13.14 -13.95
C CYS A 273 15.73 -12.55 -13.09
N LYS A 274 15.40 -11.67 -12.13
CA LYS A 274 16.39 -11.13 -11.18
C LYS A 274 16.99 -12.22 -10.30
N VAL A 275 16.18 -13.13 -9.76
CA VAL A 275 16.67 -14.25 -8.95
C VAL A 275 17.55 -15.19 -9.78
N LEU A 276 17.19 -15.42 -11.04
CA LEU A 276 17.96 -16.26 -11.96
C LEU A 276 19.31 -15.63 -12.30
N ALA A 277 19.37 -14.32 -12.55
CA ALA A 277 20.61 -13.59 -12.77
C ALA A 277 21.55 -13.66 -11.55
N VAL A 278 21.02 -13.45 -10.34
CA VAL A 278 21.81 -13.60 -9.10
C VAL A 278 22.36 -15.02 -8.93
N ASN A 279 21.59 -16.04 -9.32
CA ASN A 279 22.05 -17.43 -9.27
C ASN A 279 23.15 -17.72 -10.29
N GLN A 280 23.02 -17.22 -11.52
CA GLN A 280 24.06 -17.36 -12.54
C GLN A 280 25.38 -16.70 -12.09
N GLU A 281 25.31 -15.51 -11.48
CA GLU A 281 26.51 -14.88 -10.89
C GLU A 281 27.13 -15.71 -9.77
N ASN A 282 26.30 -16.30 -8.90
CA ASN A 282 26.79 -17.14 -7.81
C ASN A 282 27.46 -18.42 -8.35
N GLU A 283 26.87 -19.06 -9.36
CA GLU A 283 27.47 -20.22 -10.04
C GLU A 283 28.82 -19.84 -10.67
N HIS A 284 28.90 -18.68 -11.33
CA HIS A 284 30.16 -18.21 -11.91
C HIS A 284 31.24 -17.96 -10.84
N LEU A 285 30.88 -17.35 -9.70
CA LEU A 285 31.79 -17.15 -8.57
C LEU A 285 32.25 -18.48 -7.93
N MET A 286 31.38 -19.50 -7.92
CA MET A 286 31.72 -20.85 -7.47
C MET A 286 32.74 -21.50 -8.40
N GLU A 287 32.52 -21.42 -9.72
CA GLU A 287 33.45 -21.93 -10.73
C GLU A 287 34.82 -21.23 -10.67
N ASP A 288 34.83 -19.90 -10.54
CA ASP A 288 36.06 -19.11 -10.41
C ASP A 288 36.85 -19.48 -9.15
N TYR A 289 36.16 -19.68 -8.03
CA TYR A 289 36.78 -20.18 -6.80
C TYR A 289 37.40 -21.57 -7.02
N GLU A 290 36.64 -22.51 -7.61
CA GLU A 290 37.13 -23.88 -7.82
C GLU A 290 38.33 -23.94 -8.77
N LYS A 291 38.31 -23.14 -9.83
CA LYS A 291 39.40 -23.07 -10.81
C LYS A 291 40.66 -22.47 -10.18
N LEU A 292 40.53 -21.33 -9.51
CA LEU A 292 41.65 -20.66 -8.85
C LEU A 292 42.24 -21.54 -7.72
N ALA A 293 41.39 -22.22 -6.96
CA ALA A 293 41.82 -23.16 -5.92
C ALA A 293 42.61 -24.32 -6.50
N SER A 294 42.13 -24.93 -7.60
CA SER A 294 42.82 -26.00 -8.29
C SER A 294 44.19 -25.58 -8.81
N ASP A 295 44.26 -24.47 -9.54
CA ASP A 295 45.52 -23.98 -10.12
C ASP A 295 46.56 -23.66 -9.03
N LEU A 296 46.12 -23.05 -7.93
CA LEU A 296 46.99 -22.72 -6.80
C LEU A 296 47.47 -23.98 -6.06
N LEU A 297 46.58 -24.94 -5.81
CA LEU A 297 46.94 -26.20 -5.13
C LEU A 297 47.89 -27.06 -5.98
N ASP A 298 47.69 -27.12 -7.29
CA ASP A 298 48.60 -27.82 -8.20
C ASP A 298 49.97 -27.16 -8.27
N TRP A 299 50.02 -25.83 -8.28
CA TRP A 299 51.28 -25.09 -8.20
C TRP A 299 52.02 -25.37 -6.87
N ILE A 300 51.31 -25.37 -5.74
CA ILE A 300 51.89 -25.70 -4.43
C ILE A 300 52.44 -27.12 -4.43
N ARG A 301 51.66 -28.10 -4.91
CA ARG A 301 52.07 -29.52 -4.99
C ARG A 301 53.31 -29.73 -5.85
N ARG A 302 53.46 -28.99 -6.95
CA ARG A 302 54.65 -29.07 -7.83
C ARG A 302 55.87 -28.37 -7.24
N THR A 303 55.68 -27.30 -6.48
CA THR A 303 56.78 -26.46 -6.01
C THR A 303 57.38 -26.95 -4.69
N ILE A 304 56.60 -27.64 -3.84
CA ILE A 304 57.10 -28.22 -2.58
C ILE A 304 58.31 -29.15 -2.79
N PRO A 305 58.27 -30.16 -3.69
CA PRO A 305 59.41 -31.04 -3.93
C PRO A 305 60.68 -30.31 -4.41
N TRP A 306 60.52 -29.24 -5.19
CA TRP A 306 61.65 -28.41 -5.63
C TRP A 306 62.29 -27.65 -4.46
N LEU A 307 61.49 -27.12 -3.54
CA LEU A 307 61.98 -26.48 -2.31
C LEU A 307 62.55 -27.48 -1.29
N GLU A 308 62.05 -28.72 -1.26
CA GLU A 308 62.54 -29.79 -0.39
C GLU A 308 63.86 -30.41 -0.90
N ASN A 309 64.24 -30.20 -2.16
CA ASN A 309 65.47 -30.75 -2.73
C ASN A 309 66.73 -30.11 -2.14
N ARG A 310 67.42 -30.86 -1.27
CA ARG A 310 68.66 -30.43 -0.58
C ARG A 310 69.94 -31.01 -1.16
N ALA A 311 69.93 -31.53 -2.39
CA ALA A 311 71.13 -32.08 -3.00
C ALA A 311 72.23 -30.99 -3.16
N PRO A 312 73.47 -31.23 -2.67
CA PRO A 312 74.59 -30.33 -2.89
C PRO A 312 75.06 -30.41 -4.35
N GLU A 313 75.35 -29.26 -4.96
CA GLU A 313 75.87 -29.19 -6.32
C GLU A 313 77.38 -29.42 -6.36
N LYS A 314 77.90 -29.98 -7.46
CA LYS A 314 79.31 -30.39 -7.59
C LYS A 314 80.24 -29.23 -7.87
N THR A 315 79.71 -28.11 -8.41
CA THR A 315 80.51 -26.93 -8.73
C THR A 315 79.90 -25.64 -8.17
N MET A 316 80.77 -24.66 -7.88
CA MET A 316 80.33 -23.37 -7.35
C MET A 316 79.49 -22.56 -8.37
N ALA A 317 79.71 -22.77 -9.67
CA ALA A 317 78.91 -22.16 -10.72
C ALA A 317 77.47 -22.70 -10.74
N GLU A 318 77.29 -24.02 -10.58
CA GLU A 318 75.96 -24.64 -10.45
C GLU A 318 75.24 -24.17 -9.18
N MET A 319 75.97 -23.99 -8.07
CA MET A 319 75.40 -23.46 -6.83
C MET A 319 74.97 -21.99 -6.95
N GLN A 320 75.71 -21.16 -7.71
CA GLN A 320 75.30 -19.79 -8.04
C GLN A 320 74.06 -19.75 -8.93
N GLN A 321 73.95 -20.65 -9.91
CA GLN A 321 72.77 -20.76 -10.77
C GLN A 321 71.52 -21.11 -9.94
N LYS A 322 71.62 -22.10 -9.05
CA LYS A 322 70.53 -22.52 -8.15
C LYS A 322 70.07 -21.38 -7.22
N LEU A 323 70.99 -20.52 -6.79
CA LEU A 323 70.67 -19.32 -6.00
C LEU A 323 69.92 -18.27 -6.83
N GLU A 324 70.29 -18.09 -8.10
CA GLU A 324 69.63 -17.15 -9.01
C GLU A 324 68.22 -17.64 -9.37
N ASP A 325 68.04 -18.94 -9.59
CA ASP A 325 66.72 -19.56 -9.77
C ASP A 325 65.83 -19.35 -8.53
N PHE A 326 66.39 -19.45 -7.32
CA PHE A 326 65.67 -19.15 -6.08
C PHE A 326 65.34 -17.66 -5.91
N ARG A 327 66.19 -16.75 -6.37
CA ARG A 327 65.89 -15.31 -6.41
C ARG A 327 64.77 -15.00 -7.40
N GLY A 328 64.79 -15.62 -8.58
CA GLY A 328 63.71 -15.56 -9.57
C GLY A 328 62.39 -16.04 -8.99
N TYR A 329 62.40 -17.18 -8.29
CA TYR A 329 61.25 -17.69 -7.55
C TYR A 329 60.68 -16.66 -6.55
N ARG A 330 61.52 -16.04 -5.70
CA ARG A 330 61.07 -15.07 -4.69
C ARG A 330 60.60 -13.73 -5.25
N ARG A 331 61.20 -13.24 -6.33
CA ARG A 331 60.91 -11.91 -6.88
C ARG A 331 59.80 -11.91 -7.91
N VAL A 332 59.67 -13.00 -8.68
CA VAL A 332 58.79 -13.03 -9.85
C VAL A 332 57.67 -14.06 -9.67
N HIS A 333 57.98 -15.29 -9.28
CA HIS A 333 56.98 -16.38 -9.30
C HIS A 333 56.13 -16.48 -8.02
N LYS A 334 56.66 -16.18 -6.83
CA LYS A 334 55.95 -16.26 -5.55
C LYS A 334 54.95 -15.11 -5.29
N PRO A 335 55.28 -13.82 -5.56
CA PRO A 335 54.37 -12.71 -5.28
C PRO A 335 52.95 -12.82 -5.91
N PRO A 336 52.78 -13.18 -7.20
CA PRO A 336 51.44 -13.31 -7.77
C PRO A 336 50.63 -14.44 -7.12
N LYS A 337 51.27 -15.52 -6.66
CA LYS A 337 50.59 -16.62 -5.96
C LYS A 337 50.09 -16.25 -4.56
N VAL A 338 50.75 -15.28 -3.90
CA VAL A 338 50.25 -14.70 -2.64
C VAL A 338 49.00 -13.85 -2.90
N GLN A 339 48.97 -13.12 -4.02
CA GLN A 339 47.80 -12.34 -4.43
C GLN A 339 46.62 -13.25 -4.83
N GLU A 340 46.87 -14.31 -5.61
CA GLU A 340 45.84 -15.31 -5.96
C GLU A 340 45.23 -15.98 -4.71
N LYS A 341 46.06 -16.28 -3.69
CA LYS A 341 45.59 -16.78 -2.40
C LYS A 341 44.66 -15.79 -1.69
N CYS A 342 45.03 -14.52 -1.64
CA CYS A 342 44.18 -13.47 -1.04
C CYS A 342 42.87 -13.31 -1.82
N GLN A 343 42.93 -13.35 -3.16
CA GLN A 343 41.74 -13.28 -4.02
C GLN A 343 40.79 -14.46 -3.78
N LEU A 344 41.32 -15.67 -3.55
CA LEU A 344 40.54 -16.85 -3.24
C LEU A 344 39.76 -16.71 -1.92
N GLU A 345 40.37 -16.12 -0.89
CA GLU A 345 39.69 -15.81 0.38
C GLU A 345 38.60 -14.74 0.21
N ILE A 346 38.87 -13.70 -0.60
CA ILE A 346 37.90 -12.66 -0.92
C ILE A 346 36.70 -13.25 -1.65
N ASN A 347 36.93 -14.10 -2.66
CA ASN A 347 35.87 -14.76 -3.42
C ASN A 347 35.01 -15.64 -2.50
N PHE A 348 35.63 -16.41 -1.61
CA PHE A 348 34.92 -17.26 -0.65
C PHE A 348 34.06 -16.45 0.32
N ASN A 349 34.61 -15.41 0.95
CA ASN A 349 33.87 -14.58 1.91
C ASN A 349 32.73 -13.80 1.26
N THR A 350 32.95 -13.32 0.03
CA THR A 350 31.95 -12.62 -0.77
C THR A 350 30.80 -13.55 -1.12
N LEU A 351 31.09 -14.75 -1.63
CA LEU A 351 30.10 -15.77 -1.96
C LEU A 351 29.33 -16.24 -0.72
N GLN A 352 30.02 -16.49 0.38
CA GLN A 352 29.41 -16.89 1.65
C GLN A 352 28.44 -15.84 2.20
N THR A 353 28.82 -14.56 2.09
CA THR A 353 27.97 -13.44 2.50
C THR A 353 26.76 -13.28 1.57
N LYS A 354 26.95 -13.37 0.24
CA LYS A 354 25.86 -13.35 -0.75
C LYS A 354 24.84 -14.47 -0.51
N LEU A 355 25.30 -15.69 -0.25
CA LEU A 355 24.42 -16.84 0.03
C LEU A 355 23.69 -16.71 1.36
N ARG A 356 24.36 -16.20 2.41
CA ARG A 356 23.74 -15.95 3.72
C ARG A 356 22.66 -14.89 3.65
N LEU A 357 22.94 -13.74 3.02
CA LEU A 357 21.97 -12.65 2.87
C LEU A 357 20.75 -13.05 2.02
N SER A 358 20.91 -14.03 1.13
CA SER A 358 19.81 -14.60 0.32
C SER A 358 19.17 -15.86 0.94
N ASN A 359 19.51 -16.20 2.19
CA ASN A 359 19.02 -17.40 2.90
C ASN A 359 19.21 -18.72 2.11
N ARG A 360 20.30 -18.81 1.34
CA ARG A 360 20.67 -20.01 0.59
C ARG A 360 21.70 -20.85 1.34
N PRO A 361 21.80 -22.16 1.06
CA PRO A 361 22.83 -23.01 1.64
C PRO A 361 24.23 -22.42 1.42
N ALA A 362 25.06 -22.52 2.45
CA ALA A 362 26.45 -22.09 2.39
C ALA A 362 27.21 -22.85 1.29
N PHE A 363 28.09 -22.14 0.57
CA PHE A 363 28.96 -22.77 -0.39
C PHE A 363 30.00 -23.63 0.34
N MET A 364 30.11 -24.89 -0.06
CA MET A 364 31.12 -25.81 0.45
C MET A 364 31.96 -26.31 -0.73
N PRO A 365 33.25 -25.94 -0.82
CA PRO A 365 34.13 -26.39 -1.90
C PRO A 365 34.27 -27.91 -1.95
N SER A 366 34.53 -28.44 -3.13
CA SER A 366 34.86 -29.85 -3.36
C SER A 366 35.98 -30.37 -2.43
N GLU A 367 35.91 -31.63 -2.02
CA GLU A 367 36.83 -32.25 -1.05
C GLU A 367 38.30 -32.10 -1.49
N GLY A 368 39.15 -31.61 -0.58
CA GLY A 368 40.57 -31.33 -0.87
C GLY A 368 40.86 -30.02 -1.61
N ARG A 369 39.82 -29.25 -2.01
CA ARG A 369 39.93 -27.87 -2.53
C ARG A 369 39.51 -26.81 -1.51
N MET A 370 39.13 -27.23 -0.30
CA MET A 370 38.94 -26.35 0.84
C MET A 370 40.31 -25.86 1.31
N VAL A 371 40.61 -24.59 1.03
CA VAL A 371 41.89 -24.01 1.42
C VAL A 371 41.82 -23.66 2.91
N SER A 372 42.23 -24.56 3.80
CA SER A 372 42.60 -24.18 5.16
C SER A 372 43.94 -23.44 5.09
N VAL A 373 43.83 -22.13 4.91
CA VAL A 373 44.90 -21.18 4.60
C VAL A 373 46.11 -21.22 5.55
N SER A 374 45.96 -21.79 6.75
CA SER A 374 47.03 -21.88 7.75
C SER A 374 48.03 -23.02 7.51
N GLY A 375 47.66 -24.13 6.87
CA GLY A 375 48.50 -25.34 6.83
C GLY A 375 49.53 -25.39 5.69
N THR A 376 49.11 -25.07 4.46
CA THR A 376 49.93 -25.26 3.24
C THR A 376 50.86 -24.09 2.94
N GLY A 377 50.40 -22.85 3.17
CA GLY A 377 51.23 -21.65 3.02
C GLY A 377 52.38 -21.58 4.02
N GLY A 378 52.11 -21.92 5.29
CA GLY A 378 53.13 -21.98 6.35
C GLY A 378 54.22 -23.00 6.08
N ARG A 379 53.89 -24.15 5.47
CA ARG A 379 54.87 -25.16 5.03
C ARG A 379 55.79 -24.64 3.92
N MET A 380 55.29 -23.80 3.02
CA MET A 380 56.08 -23.21 1.94
C MET A 380 57.04 -22.11 2.44
N ASP A 381 56.60 -21.33 3.42
CA ASP A 381 57.42 -20.28 4.05
C ASP A 381 58.53 -20.87 4.92
N THR A 382 58.25 -21.92 5.69
CA THR A 382 59.25 -22.66 6.46
C THR A 382 60.28 -23.35 5.56
N LEU A 383 59.85 -23.99 4.47
CA LEU A 383 60.76 -24.56 3.48
C LEU A 383 61.63 -23.49 2.80
N SER A 384 61.06 -22.34 2.44
CA SER A 384 61.78 -21.20 1.84
C SER A 384 62.89 -20.66 2.75
N LEU A 385 62.65 -20.60 4.07
CA LEU A 385 63.66 -20.21 5.06
C LEU A 385 64.77 -21.26 5.19
N SER A 386 64.41 -22.54 5.19
CA SER A 386 65.40 -23.64 5.30
C SER A 386 66.33 -23.76 4.08
N VAL A 387 65.84 -23.40 2.88
CA VAL A 387 66.65 -23.35 1.65
C VAL A 387 67.70 -22.24 1.75
N LEU A 388 67.33 -21.05 2.25
CA LEU A 388 68.26 -19.95 2.49
C LEU A 388 69.36 -20.32 3.50
N GLU A 389 69.01 -21.07 4.54
CA GLU A 389 69.98 -21.59 5.51
C GLU A 389 70.92 -22.64 4.90
N THR A 390 70.41 -23.50 4.03
CA THR A 390 71.21 -24.52 3.31
C THR A 390 72.19 -23.86 2.34
N PHE A 391 71.76 -22.85 1.57
CA PHE A 391 72.66 -22.03 0.74
C PHE A 391 73.71 -21.29 1.56
N ARG A 392 73.32 -20.74 2.72
CA ARG A 392 74.23 -20.05 3.64
C ARG A 392 75.31 -20.99 4.19
N SER A 393 74.97 -22.26 4.44
CA SER A 393 75.89 -23.30 4.92
C SER A 393 76.80 -23.87 3.82
N SER A 394 76.31 -23.99 2.58
CA SER A 394 77.11 -24.48 1.45
C SER A 394 78.07 -23.42 0.88
N CYS A 395 77.72 -22.13 0.93
CA CYS A 395 78.60 -21.04 0.49
C CYS A 395 79.68 -20.63 1.51
N THR A 396 79.65 -21.17 2.73
CA THR A 396 80.68 -20.91 3.77
C THR A 396 81.96 -21.73 3.60
N ASN A 397 82.07 -22.60 2.59
CA ASN A 397 83.18 -23.56 2.50
C ASN A 397 84.29 -23.26 1.48
N ASP A 398 84.15 -22.31 0.55
CA ASP A 398 85.27 -21.99 -0.37
C ASP A 398 85.30 -20.52 -0.82
N SER A 399 86.37 -19.82 -0.41
CA SER A 399 87.12 -18.73 -1.07
C SER A 399 86.41 -17.57 -1.82
N ILE A 400 85.09 -17.39 -1.68
CA ILE A 400 84.32 -16.33 -2.39
C ILE A 400 83.96 -15.14 -1.49
N HIS A 401 84.47 -15.10 -0.26
CA HIS A 401 84.18 -14.01 0.67
C HIS A 401 84.83 -12.66 0.28
N ILE A 402 85.91 -12.67 -0.51
CA ILE A 402 86.66 -11.44 -0.84
C ILE A 402 86.03 -10.73 -2.06
N TYR A 403 85.65 -11.47 -3.10
CA TYR A 403 85.08 -10.88 -4.33
C TYR A 403 83.65 -10.36 -4.13
N TRP A 404 82.84 -11.06 -3.32
CA TRP A 404 81.46 -10.66 -3.03
C TRP A 404 81.38 -9.40 -2.14
N THR A 405 82.42 -9.13 -1.35
CA THR A 405 82.49 -7.97 -0.46
C THR A 405 82.87 -6.69 -1.22
N ILE A 406 83.71 -6.80 -2.25
CA ILE A 406 84.16 -5.66 -3.08
C ILE A 406 83.02 -5.18 -4.00
N HIS A 407 82.26 -6.09 -4.63
CA HIS A 407 81.17 -5.72 -5.53
C HIS A 407 79.96 -5.10 -4.82
N ARG A 408 79.77 -5.44 -3.53
CA ARG A 408 78.68 -4.92 -2.69
C ARG A 408 79.02 -3.58 -2.00
N ALA A 409 80.30 -3.21 -1.96
CA ALA A 409 80.78 -1.92 -1.45
C ALA A 409 80.65 -0.77 -2.48
N ILE A 410 80.59 -1.08 -3.79
CA ILE A 410 80.54 -0.07 -4.86
C ILE A 410 79.11 0.48 -5.10
N LEU A 411 78.05 -0.22 -4.67
CA LEU A 411 76.66 0.09 -5.05
C LEU A 411 75.76 0.66 -3.94
N THR A 412 76.19 0.72 -2.67
CA THR A 412 75.36 1.27 -1.58
C THR A 412 76.21 1.89 -0.46
N PRO A 413 76.04 3.18 -0.07
CA PRO A 413 76.91 3.84 0.92
C PRO A 413 76.69 3.45 2.39
N THR A 414 75.81 2.49 2.72
CA THR A 414 75.14 2.50 4.04
C THR A 414 75.24 1.23 4.88
N MET A 415 76.24 0.35 4.73
CA MET A 415 76.43 -0.74 5.71
C MET A 415 77.88 -1.10 6.02
N GLY A 416 78.56 -0.22 6.79
CA GLY A 416 79.83 -0.52 7.45
C GLY A 416 79.73 -1.54 8.61
N ASN A 417 78.53 -1.92 9.02
CA ASN A 417 78.32 -2.71 10.24
C ASN A 417 78.57 -4.23 10.09
N LEU A 418 78.72 -4.77 8.88
CA LEU A 418 79.01 -6.21 8.69
C LEU A 418 80.50 -6.55 8.67
N LEU A 419 81.39 -5.55 8.57
CA LEU A 419 82.84 -5.75 8.52
C LEU A 419 83.47 -6.10 9.88
N VAL A 420 82.87 -5.64 10.98
CA VAL A 420 83.45 -5.78 12.33
C VAL A 420 83.21 -7.17 12.94
N ILE A 421 82.14 -7.86 12.54
CA ILE A 421 81.81 -9.18 13.10
C ILE A 421 82.66 -10.29 12.45
N SER A 422 83.06 -10.13 11.18
CA SER A 422 83.78 -11.18 10.46
C SER A 422 85.29 -11.24 10.73
N LEU A 423 85.90 -10.22 11.33
CA LEU A 423 87.33 -10.19 11.65
C LEU A 423 87.68 -10.75 13.03
N LYS A 424 86.70 -11.04 13.89
CA LYS A 424 86.93 -11.60 15.23
C LYS A 424 87.08 -13.13 15.26
N ARG A 425 87.01 -13.82 14.12
CA ARG A 425 86.97 -15.30 14.08
C ARG A 425 88.14 -15.99 13.38
N HIS A 426 89.12 -15.26 12.87
CA HIS A 426 90.35 -15.85 12.33
C HIS A 426 91.58 -15.15 12.92
N ASP A 427 91.93 -15.55 14.14
CA ASP A 427 93.34 -15.74 14.45
C ASP A 427 93.76 -17.04 13.78
N HIS A 428 94.40 -16.95 12.61
CA HIS A 428 95.70 -17.56 12.36
C HIS A 428 96.19 -17.23 10.95
N MET A 429 97.39 -16.64 10.93
CA MET A 429 98.39 -16.59 9.86
C MET A 429 98.29 -15.47 8.79
N THR A 430 99.09 -14.42 9.08
CA THR A 430 100.02 -13.69 8.19
C THR A 430 99.47 -12.76 7.09
N TYR A 431 99.56 -11.43 7.27
CA TYR A 431 100.68 -10.60 6.78
C TYR A 431 100.47 -9.10 7.13
N ASN A 432 101.59 -8.45 7.43
CA ASN A 432 101.75 -7.05 7.85
C ASN A 432 101.44 -6.03 6.74
N SER A 433 100.35 -5.25 6.87
CA SER A 433 100.24 -3.85 6.41
C SER A 433 98.87 -3.24 6.73
N SER A 434 98.52 -3.05 8.01
CA SER A 434 97.19 -2.57 8.45
C SER A 434 97.22 -1.21 9.19
N ILE A 435 98.26 -0.39 8.97
CA ILE A 435 98.36 0.94 9.62
C ILE A 435 97.59 2.03 8.83
N SER A 436 97.31 1.84 7.53
CA SER A 436 96.48 2.78 6.74
C SER A 436 94.97 2.49 6.81
N ILE A 437 94.57 1.23 7.02
CA ILE A 437 93.15 0.85 7.11
C ILE A 437 92.53 1.33 8.43
N THR A 438 93.30 1.32 9.52
CA THR A 438 92.87 1.81 10.84
C THR A 438 92.58 3.31 10.85
N LYS A 439 93.35 4.14 10.11
CA LYS A 439 93.10 5.58 9.97
C LYS A 439 91.86 5.89 9.12
N LEU A 440 91.62 5.11 8.05
CA LEU A 440 90.42 5.24 7.21
C LEU A 440 89.15 4.81 7.94
N LEU A 441 89.23 3.74 8.74
CA LEU A 441 88.14 3.28 9.61
C LEU A 441 87.84 4.26 10.75
N PHE A 442 88.85 4.97 11.27
CA PHE A 442 88.68 6.02 12.28
C PHE A 442 87.94 7.24 11.73
N LEU A 443 88.28 7.68 10.51
CA LEU A 443 87.59 8.78 9.81
C LEU A 443 86.16 8.42 9.38
N LEU A 444 85.93 7.20 8.88
CA LEU A 444 84.59 6.71 8.53
C LEU A 444 83.68 6.58 9.76
N ARG A 445 84.22 6.18 10.92
CA ARG A 445 83.49 6.10 12.20
C ARG A 445 83.08 7.47 12.76
N HIS A 446 83.72 8.56 12.33
CA HIS A 446 83.38 9.92 12.76
C HIS A 446 82.52 10.68 11.73
N LEU A 447 82.45 10.21 10.48
CA LEU A 447 81.63 10.81 9.41
C LEU A 447 80.26 10.15 9.22
N THR A 448 80.02 8.97 9.79
CA THR A 448 78.68 8.36 9.81
C THR A 448 77.93 8.75 11.10
N PRO A 449 76.90 9.61 11.03
CA PRO A 449 76.04 9.85 12.18
C PRO A 449 75.41 8.51 12.61
N VAL A 450 75.41 8.22 13.91
CA VAL A 450 75.00 6.95 14.53
C VAL A 450 73.48 6.68 14.43
N SER A 451 72.74 7.38 13.57
CA SER A 451 71.30 7.15 13.31
C SER A 451 70.82 7.95 12.09
N PRO A 452 70.48 7.32 10.94
CA PRO A 452 69.07 7.21 10.47
C PRO A 452 68.79 5.92 9.61
N PRO A 453 67.54 5.42 9.35
CA PRO A 453 66.22 6.07 9.38
C PRO A 453 65.13 5.35 10.23
N GLN A 454 65.47 4.60 11.28
CA GLN A 454 64.44 3.95 12.14
C GLN A 454 63.43 4.94 12.73
N ARG A 455 63.85 6.19 12.97
CA ARG A 455 62.98 7.25 13.51
C ARG A 455 61.98 7.75 12.47
N THR A 456 62.38 7.81 11.20
CA THR A 456 61.54 8.24 10.08
C THR A 456 60.57 7.13 9.66
N GLU A 457 61.01 5.87 9.70
CA GLU A 457 60.18 4.68 9.44
C GLU A 457 59.07 4.54 10.47
N LYS A 458 59.39 4.64 11.78
CA LYS A 458 58.38 4.65 12.85
C LYS A 458 57.36 5.79 12.73
N GLN A 459 57.80 6.95 12.22
CA GLN A 459 56.89 8.09 12.01
C GLN A 459 55.96 7.87 10.83
N LEU A 460 56.41 7.20 9.78
CA LEU A 460 55.57 6.80 8.65
C LEU A 460 54.59 5.69 9.04
N GLU A 461 55.01 4.70 9.83
CA GLU A 461 54.12 3.69 10.42
C GLU A 461 53.03 4.34 11.27
N SER A 462 53.39 5.30 12.14
CA SER A 462 52.40 6.03 12.96
C SER A 462 51.41 6.85 12.13
N ILE A 463 51.87 7.48 11.04
CA ILE A 463 50.98 8.20 10.11
C ILE A 463 50.04 7.23 9.39
N ASP A 464 50.53 6.07 8.97
CA ASP A 464 49.76 5.05 8.27
C ASP A 464 48.67 4.44 9.16
N GLU A 465 49.00 4.15 10.43
CA GLU A 465 48.05 3.69 11.44
C GLU A 465 46.93 4.71 11.68
N LEU A 466 47.27 6.00 11.82
CA LEU A 466 46.28 7.07 11.99
C LEU A 466 45.42 7.26 10.75
N TYR A 467 45.98 7.12 9.54
CA TYR A 467 45.19 7.15 8.31
C TYR A 467 44.21 5.98 8.21
N LEU A 468 44.63 4.78 8.62
CA LEU A 468 43.75 3.62 8.69
C LEU A 468 42.65 3.80 9.74
N GLU A 469 42.98 4.38 10.90
CA GLU A 469 42.01 4.69 11.96
C GLU A 469 40.98 5.73 11.50
N TYR A 470 41.42 6.80 10.86
CA TYR A 470 40.53 7.79 10.25
C TYR A 470 39.59 7.11 9.23
N ALA A 471 40.11 6.26 8.34
CA ALA A 471 39.29 5.59 7.32
C ALA A 471 38.25 4.66 7.94
N LYS A 472 38.60 3.94 9.01
CA LYS A 472 37.69 3.06 9.75
C LYS A 472 36.54 3.82 10.43
N ARG A 473 36.78 5.03 10.93
CA ARG A 473 35.75 5.85 11.61
C ARG A 473 34.95 6.73 10.66
N ALA A 474 35.60 7.30 9.65
CA ALA A 474 34.97 8.19 8.68
C ALA A 474 33.93 7.47 7.81
N ALA A 475 34.13 6.20 7.46
CA ALA A 475 33.18 5.44 6.65
C ALA A 475 31.80 5.24 7.31
N PRO A 476 31.68 4.66 8.52
CA PRO A 476 30.38 4.51 9.18
C PRO A 476 29.77 5.87 9.55
N PHE A 477 30.57 6.86 9.95
CA PHE A 477 30.07 8.20 10.23
C PHE A 477 29.50 8.88 8.98
N ASN A 478 30.13 8.71 7.83
CA ASN A 478 29.61 9.20 6.55
C ASN A 478 28.27 8.55 6.18
N ASN A 479 28.14 7.23 6.39
CA ASN A 479 26.89 6.52 6.14
C ASN A 479 25.78 6.98 7.09
N TRP A 480 26.12 7.24 8.36
CA TRP A 480 25.17 7.81 9.32
C TRP A 480 24.67 9.19 8.87
N MET A 481 25.56 10.08 8.41
CA MET A 481 25.14 11.40 7.89
C MET A 481 24.28 11.29 6.64
N GLU A 482 24.57 10.33 5.74
CA GLU A 482 23.72 10.08 4.56
C GLU A 482 22.33 9.60 4.95
N GLY A 483 22.22 8.64 5.87
CA GLY A 483 20.94 8.17 6.39
C GLY A 483 20.16 9.29 7.12
N ALA A 484 20.85 10.08 7.95
CA ALA A 484 20.23 11.21 8.64
C ALA A 484 19.67 12.27 7.66
N MET A 485 20.37 12.57 6.56
CA MET A 485 19.85 13.48 5.54
C MET A 485 18.61 12.90 4.85
N GLU A 486 18.60 11.60 4.55
CA GLU A 486 17.45 10.90 3.97
C GLU A 486 16.23 10.96 4.90
N ASP A 487 16.41 10.59 6.18
CA ASP A 487 15.34 10.60 7.19
C ASP A 487 14.75 11.99 7.43
N LEU A 488 15.59 13.03 7.45
CA LEU A 488 15.15 14.42 7.64
C LEU A 488 14.34 14.95 6.44
N GLN A 489 14.62 14.44 5.24
CA GLN A 489 13.95 14.82 3.99
C GLN A 489 12.78 13.91 3.62
N ASP A 490 12.55 12.84 4.37
CA ASP A 490 11.51 11.85 4.07
C ASP A 490 10.11 12.47 4.11
N MET A 491 9.29 12.17 3.11
CA MET A 491 7.94 12.71 3.02
C MET A 491 6.99 11.87 3.89
N PHE A 492 6.30 12.51 4.83
CA PHE A 492 5.35 11.83 5.73
C PHE A 492 3.91 12.21 5.40
N ILE A 493 3.00 11.25 5.58
CA ILE A 493 1.55 11.42 5.49
C ILE A 493 0.96 10.87 6.79
N VAL A 494 0.19 11.69 7.49
CA VAL A 494 -0.44 11.37 8.78
C VAL A 494 -1.92 11.72 8.74
N HIS A 495 -2.72 10.94 9.45
CA HIS A 495 -4.20 11.08 9.45
C HIS A 495 -4.77 11.38 10.85
N ASN A 496 -3.92 11.30 11.89
CA ASN A 496 -4.32 11.57 13.26
C ASN A 496 -3.19 12.22 14.09
N ILE A 497 -3.58 12.75 15.26
CA ILE A 497 -2.68 13.44 16.19
C ILE A 497 -1.61 12.49 16.78
N GLU A 498 -1.95 11.21 16.99
CA GLU A 498 -1.04 10.25 17.62
C GLU A 498 0.15 9.91 16.70
N GLU A 499 -0.11 9.73 15.39
CA GLU A 499 0.91 9.49 14.38
C GLU A 499 1.92 10.64 14.30
N ILE A 500 1.45 11.88 14.19
CA ILE A 500 2.33 13.05 14.13
C ILE A 500 3.10 13.25 15.44
N GLN A 501 2.48 12.98 16.58
CA GLN A 501 3.17 13.03 17.88
C GLN A 501 4.25 11.94 17.98
N GLY A 502 4.02 10.77 17.38
CA GLY A 502 5.02 9.71 17.22
C GLY A 502 6.22 10.17 16.40
N LEU A 503 5.99 10.82 15.26
CA LEU A 503 7.05 11.38 14.41
C LEU A 503 7.85 12.49 15.11
N ILE A 504 7.16 13.39 15.84
CA ILE A 504 7.80 14.42 16.66
C ILE A 504 8.69 13.77 17.72
N THR A 505 8.19 12.75 18.42
CA THR A 505 8.96 12.04 19.46
C THR A 505 10.20 11.36 18.86
N ALA A 506 10.07 10.72 17.70
CA ALA A 506 11.21 10.13 16.99
C ALA A 506 12.24 11.19 16.58
N HIS A 507 11.78 12.36 16.12
CA HIS A 507 12.67 13.46 15.75
C HIS A 507 13.38 14.08 16.97
N GLU A 508 12.71 14.22 18.11
CA GLU A 508 13.34 14.63 19.38
C GLU A 508 14.40 13.62 19.85
N GLN A 509 14.11 12.32 19.73
CA GLN A 509 15.09 11.26 20.01
C GLN A 509 16.30 11.37 19.08
N PHE A 510 16.09 11.59 17.77
CA PHE A 510 17.19 11.84 16.84
C PHE A 510 18.02 13.07 17.24
N LYS A 511 17.37 14.20 17.56
CA LYS A 511 18.07 15.42 18.03
C LYS A 511 18.90 15.17 19.29
N SER A 512 18.47 14.28 20.17
CA SER A 512 19.24 13.91 21.37
C SER A 512 20.57 13.19 21.05
N THR A 513 20.70 12.58 19.87
CA THR A 513 21.94 11.92 19.41
C THR A 513 22.94 12.87 18.76
N LEU A 514 22.50 14.05 18.30
CA LEU A 514 23.35 15.02 17.59
C LEU A 514 24.58 15.48 18.39
N PRO A 515 24.50 15.74 19.72
CA PRO A 515 25.68 16.12 20.50
C PRO A 515 26.74 15.00 20.55
N GLU A 516 26.33 13.73 20.58
CA GLU A 516 27.24 12.59 20.57
C GLU A 516 27.86 12.40 19.17
N ALA A 517 27.05 12.55 18.12
CA ALA A 517 27.53 12.54 16.74
C ALA A 517 28.53 13.68 16.46
N ASN A 518 28.32 14.87 17.05
CA ASN A 518 29.28 15.97 16.93
C ASN A 518 30.62 15.65 17.62
N LYS A 519 30.61 14.98 18.78
CA LYS A 519 31.84 14.50 19.43
C LYS A 519 32.59 13.51 18.55
N GLU A 520 31.87 12.62 17.87
CA GLU A 520 32.48 11.67 16.93
C GLU A 520 33.12 12.41 15.73
N ARG A 521 32.44 13.43 15.18
CA ARG A 521 33.01 14.31 14.15
C ARG A 521 34.31 14.96 14.61
N GLU A 522 34.30 15.59 15.78
CA GLU A 522 35.47 16.26 16.37
C GLU A 522 36.64 15.28 16.56
N ALA A 523 36.35 14.06 17.02
CA ALA A 523 37.35 13.02 17.19
C ALA A 523 37.95 12.53 15.87
N ILE A 524 37.13 12.37 14.82
CA ILE A 524 37.61 12.02 13.46
C ILE A 524 38.50 13.13 12.90
N GLN A 525 38.14 14.39 13.11
CA GLN A 525 38.95 15.53 12.68
C GLN A 525 40.27 15.64 13.44
N ALA A 526 40.26 15.33 14.74
CA ALA A 526 41.46 15.32 15.57
C ALA A 526 42.51 14.32 15.05
N ILE A 527 42.10 13.15 14.55
CA ILE A 527 43.02 12.17 13.95
C ILE A 527 43.74 12.77 12.75
N GLN A 528 43.00 13.43 11.85
CA GLN A 528 43.60 14.08 10.68
C GLN A 528 44.52 15.25 11.08
N ALA A 529 44.14 16.02 12.11
CA ALA A 529 44.98 17.11 12.62
C ALA A 529 46.30 16.58 13.22
N GLU A 530 46.26 15.44 13.92
CA GLU A 530 47.46 14.81 14.46
C GLU A 530 48.38 14.28 13.35
N VAL A 531 47.84 13.69 12.29
CA VAL A 531 48.62 13.30 11.10
C VAL A 531 49.36 14.49 10.49
N GLN A 532 48.67 15.62 10.31
CA GLN A 532 49.26 16.85 9.78
C GLN A 532 50.36 17.39 10.71
N LYS A 533 50.15 17.36 12.02
CA LYS A 533 51.10 17.81 13.02
C LYS A 533 52.37 16.95 13.05
N ILE A 534 52.23 15.61 12.99
CA ILE A 534 53.37 14.70 12.89
C ILE A 534 54.16 14.95 11.61
N ALA A 535 53.48 15.16 10.48
CA ALA A 535 54.15 15.44 9.21
C ALA A 535 54.90 16.78 9.22
N GLN A 536 54.28 17.85 9.75
CA GLN A 536 54.89 19.18 9.84
C GLN A 536 56.09 19.21 10.80
N TYR A 537 55.96 18.61 11.98
CA TYR A 537 57.02 18.60 12.99
C TYR A 537 58.28 17.87 12.51
N ASN A 538 58.12 16.84 11.67
CA ASN A 538 59.22 16.01 11.19
C ASN A 538 59.67 16.33 9.75
N GLY A 539 59.10 17.37 9.11
CA GLY A 539 59.45 17.77 7.75
C GLY A 539 59.12 16.72 6.68
N ILE A 540 58.14 15.84 6.93
CA ILE A 540 57.73 14.78 6.01
C ILE A 540 56.76 15.35 4.98
N LYS A 541 57.09 15.23 3.68
CA LYS A 541 56.17 15.58 2.59
C LYS A 541 55.14 14.46 2.40
N LEU A 542 53.94 14.64 2.94
CA LEU A 542 52.79 13.79 2.64
C LEU A 542 52.45 13.92 1.14
N SER A 543 52.72 12.86 0.37
CA SER A 543 52.45 12.82 -1.07
C SER A 543 51.13 12.10 -1.30
N GLY A 544 50.03 12.85 -1.38
CA GLY A 544 48.68 12.33 -1.61
C GLY A 544 47.74 12.43 -0.40
N GLY A 545 46.44 12.25 -0.64
CA GLY A 545 45.43 12.12 0.42
C GLY A 545 45.52 10.76 1.12
N ASN A 546 44.60 10.50 2.06
CA ASN A 546 44.53 9.22 2.76
C ASN A 546 44.35 8.06 1.74
N PRO A 547 45.24 7.05 1.69
CA PRO A 547 45.17 5.95 0.71
C PRO A 547 44.04 4.94 0.98
N TYR A 548 43.46 4.97 2.19
CA TYR A 548 42.43 4.01 2.63
C TYR A 548 41.00 4.53 2.47
N THR A 549 40.79 5.82 2.16
CA THR A 549 39.45 6.40 1.98
C THR A 549 39.47 7.64 1.09
N THR A 550 38.39 7.83 0.33
CA THR A 550 38.13 9.04 -0.46
C THR A 550 37.44 10.15 0.33
N ILE A 551 36.99 9.87 1.57
CA ILE A 551 36.22 10.80 2.39
C ILE A 551 37.18 11.80 3.07
N THR A 552 37.12 13.06 2.64
CA THR A 552 37.95 14.13 3.21
C THR A 552 37.28 14.79 4.42
N PRO A 553 38.04 15.41 5.35
CA PRO A 553 37.46 16.15 6.47
C PRO A 553 36.51 17.25 6.01
N LYS A 554 36.85 17.93 4.91
CA LYS A 554 36.00 18.96 4.30
C LYS A 554 34.68 18.38 3.79
N THR A 555 34.68 17.15 3.26
CA THR A 555 33.46 16.45 2.85
C THR A 555 32.58 16.14 4.05
N ILE A 556 33.19 15.77 5.19
CA ILE A 556 32.48 15.51 6.45
C ILE A 556 31.82 16.80 6.96
N ASP A 557 32.55 17.91 7.03
CA ASP A 557 31.99 19.21 7.46
C ASP A 557 30.83 19.66 6.58
N ASN A 558 31.00 19.60 5.25
CA ASN A 558 29.93 19.99 4.33
C ASN A 558 28.66 19.14 4.49
N LYS A 559 28.79 17.87 4.87
CA LYS A 559 27.64 16.99 5.13
C LYS A 559 27.03 17.25 6.50
N TRP A 560 27.85 17.49 7.51
CA TRP A 560 27.41 17.88 8.84
C TRP A 560 26.59 19.17 8.80
N ASP A 561 27.09 20.20 8.12
CA ASP A 561 26.40 21.49 7.98
C ASP A 561 25.03 21.33 7.30
N LYS A 562 24.91 20.40 6.34
CA LYS A 562 23.61 20.07 5.72
C LYS A 562 22.66 19.40 6.70
N VAL A 563 23.13 18.45 7.50
CA VAL A 563 22.31 17.82 8.55
C VAL A 563 21.82 18.88 9.53
N GLU A 564 22.70 19.76 10.02
CA GLU A 564 22.31 20.87 10.92
C GLU A 564 21.30 21.83 10.30
N GLN A 565 21.37 22.09 8.98
CA GLN A 565 20.39 22.93 8.28
C GLN A 565 19.03 22.24 8.10
N LEU A 566 18.99 20.92 7.97
CA LEU A 566 17.78 20.14 7.74
C LEU A 566 16.96 19.92 9.03
N VAL A 567 17.61 19.82 10.19
CA VAL A 567 16.96 19.66 11.49
C VAL A 567 15.87 20.72 11.76
N PRO A 568 16.13 22.04 11.71
CA PRO A 568 15.10 23.04 11.98
C PRO A 568 14.02 23.10 10.89
N GLN A 569 14.33 22.69 9.65
CA GLN A 569 13.33 22.57 8.58
C GLN A 569 12.36 21.43 8.89
N ARG A 570 12.88 20.30 9.37
CA ARG A 570 12.08 19.16 9.80
C ARG A 570 11.20 19.49 11.00
N ASP A 571 11.75 20.16 12.01
CA ASP A 571 11.00 20.66 13.17
C ASP A 571 9.80 21.51 12.74
N LYS A 572 10.02 22.46 11.84
CA LYS A 572 8.96 23.34 11.33
C LYS A 572 7.88 22.54 10.59
N ALA A 573 8.27 21.64 9.69
CA ALA A 573 7.32 20.82 8.94
C ALA A 573 6.45 19.94 9.87
N LEU A 574 7.05 19.33 10.90
CA LEU A 574 6.33 18.52 11.87
C LEU A 574 5.34 19.35 12.72
N GLN A 575 5.72 20.57 13.10
CA GLN A 575 4.84 21.48 13.84
C GLN A 575 3.67 22.00 13.00
N GLU A 576 3.91 22.33 11.72
CA GLU A 576 2.85 22.73 10.79
C GLU A 576 1.82 21.61 10.60
N GLU A 577 2.28 20.36 10.43
CA GLU A 577 1.37 19.22 10.32
C GLU A 577 0.65 18.91 11.64
N LEU A 578 1.31 19.05 12.80
CA LEU A 578 0.64 18.90 14.11
C LEU A 578 -0.50 19.92 14.27
N ALA A 579 -0.25 21.18 13.93
CA ALA A 579 -1.27 22.23 14.00
C ALA A 579 -2.44 21.93 13.07
N LYS A 580 -2.18 21.41 11.87
CA LYS A 580 -3.21 20.96 10.93
C LYS A 580 -4.03 19.79 11.49
N GLN A 581 -3.40 18.77 12.07
CA GLN A 581 -4.10 17.63 12.67
C GLN A 581 -4.93 18.04 13.90
N GLN A 582 -4.45 18.99 14.71
CA GLN A 582 -5.21 19.57 15.81
C GLN A 582 -6.44 20.35 15.32
N SER A 583 -6.29 21.15 14.26
CA SER A 583 -7.41 21.84 13.61
C SER A 583 -8.45 20.85 13.07
N ASN A 584 -8.00 19.76 12.44
CA ASN A 584 -8.87 18.72 11.93
C ASN A 584 -9.64 18.00 13.05
N ASP A 585 -8.99 17.64 14.16
CA ASP A 585 -9.66 17.05 15.32
C ASP A 585 -10.68 18.01 15.96
N HIS A 586 -10.36 19.31 15.99
CA HIS A 586 -11.30 20.34 16.46
C HIS A 586 -12.57 20.38 15.60
N LEU A 587 -12.44 20.38 14.26
CA LEU A 587 -13.58 20.35 13.34
C LEU A 587 -14.42 19.08 13.55
N ARG A 588 -13.78 17.90 13.66
CA ARG A 588 -14.47 16.64 13.95
C ARG A 588 -15.30 16.72 15.23
N ARG A 589 -14.72 17.24 16.32
CA ARG A 589 -15.44 17.39 17.60
C ARG A 589 -16.59 18.38 17.49
N LYS A 590 -16.37 19.53 16.84
CA LYS A 590 -17.39 20.57 16.67
C LYS A 590 -18.62 20.02 15.96
N PHE A 591 -18.43 19.38 14.81
CA PHE A 591 -19.51 18.72 14.08
C PHE A 591 -20.19 17.65 14.93
N ALA A 592 -19.42 16.78 15.58
CA ALA A 592 -19.96 15.68 16.38
C ALA A 592 -20.80 16.16 17.57
N THR A 593 -20.37 17.21 18.27
CA THR A 593 -21.12 17.79 19.38
C THR A 593 -22.50 18.27 18.92
N GLN A 594 -22.58 18.92 17.76
CA GLN A 594 -23.86 19.38 17.21
C GLN A 594 -24.69 18.22 16.67
N ALA A 595 -24.10 17.32 15.88
CA ALA A 595 -24.76 16.16 15.29
C ALA A 595 -25.41 15.26 16.36
N ASN A 596 -24.71 15.04 17.48
CA ASN A 596 -25.21 14.22 18.60
C ASN A 596 -26.37 14.87 19.37
N ILE A 597 -26.64 16.16 19.17
CA ILE A 597 -27.82 16.86 19.71
C ILE A 597 -28.96 16.83 18.67
N VAL A 598 -28.63 17.17 17.43
CA VAL A 598 -29.59 17.26 16.31
C VAL A 598 -30.24 15.92 16.00
N GLY A 599 -29.45 14.84 15.90
CA GLY A 599 -29.95 13.51 15.55
C GLY A 599 -31.08 13.02 16.48
N PRO A 600 -30.85 12.96 17.81
CA PRO A 600 -31.89 12.58 18.77
C PRO A 600 -33.10 13.54 18.79
N TRP A 601 -32.87 14.84 18.55
CA TRP A 601 -33.95 15.82 18.48
C TRP A 601 -34.90 15.55 17.30
N ILE A 602 -34.35 15.25 16.11
CA ILE A 602 -35.13 14.86 14.92
C ILE A 602 -35.96 13.61 15.22
N GLN A 603 -35.33 12.59 15.81
CA GLN A 603 -36.00 11.34 16.16
C GLN A 603 -37.15 11.56 17.15
N THR A 604 -36.92 12.35 18.20
CA THR A 604 -37.94 12.64 19.22
C THR A 604 -39.12 13.38 18.60
N LYS A 605 -38.87 14.35 17.70
CA LYS A 605 -39.93 15.07 16.99
C LYS A 605 -40.72 14.18 16.04
N MET A 606 -40.05 13.28 15.33
CA MET A 606 -40.72 12.27 14.50
C MET A 606 -41.64 11.37 15.33
N GLU A 607 -41.19 10.90 16.49
CA GLU A 607 -42.00 10.08 17.41
C GLU A 607 -43.20 10.86 17.98
N GLU A 608 -43.03 12.14 18.33
CA GLU A 608 -44.11 13.01 18.79
C GLU A 608 -45.21 13.21 17.73
N ILE A 609 -44.84 13.44 16.47
CA ILE A 609 -45.78 13.56 15.35
C ILE A 609 -46.49 12.22 15.09
N GLY A 610 -45.75 11.12 15.16
CA GLY A 610 -46.30 9.76 15.03
C GLY A 610 -47.36 9.47 16.10
N ARG A 611 -47.13 9.86 17.36
CA ARG A 611 -48.10 9.67 18.46
C ARG A 611 -49.41 10.41 18.23
N ILE A 612 -49.40 11.63 17.68
CA ILE A 612 -50.64 12.37 17.38
C ILE A 612 -51.52 11.60 16.39
N SER A 613 -50.90 10.92 15.42
CA SER A 613 -51.63 10.16 14.40
C SER A 613 -52.26 8.88 14.99
N ILE A 614 -51.61 8.25 15.98
CA ILE A 614 -52.03 6.96 16.55
C ILE A 614 -52.98 7.14 17.74
N GLU A 615 -52.68 8.08 18.64
CA GLU A 615 -53.40 8.15 19.92
C GLU A 615 -54.81 8.75 19.80
N MET A 616 -55.18 9.33 18.63
CA MET A 616 -56.50 9.90 18.27
C MET A 616 -57.21 10.72 19.39
N ASN A 617 -56.46 11.23 20.36
CA ASN A 617 -56.99 11.92 21.52
C ASN A 617 -57.24 13.40 21.20
N GLY A 618 -58.33 13.96 21.71
CA GLY A 618 -58.75 15.35 21.45
C GLY A 618 -59.56 15.52 20.17
N THR A 619 -60.00 16.77 19.91
CA THR A 619 -60.70 17.10 18.66
C THR A 619 -59.71 17.17 17.48
N LEU A 620 -60.21 17.04 16.25
CA LEU A 620 -59.35 17.23 15.06
C LEU A 620 -58.72 18.62 15.03
N GLU A 621 -59.44 19.61 15.56
CA GLU A 621 -58.99 20.98 15.72
C GLU A 621 -57.82 21.09 16.70
N ASP A 622 -57.90 20.42 17.87
CA ASP A 622 -56.79 20.41 18.84
C ASP A 622 -55.55 19.70 18.29
N GLN A 623 -55.75 18.60 17.55
CA GLN A 623 -54.67 17.88 16.89
C GLN A 623 -53.96 18.75 15.84
N LEU A 624 -54.73 19.50 15.05
CA LEU A 624 -54.19 20.43 14.06
C LEU A 624 -53.40 21.56 14.74
N VAL A 625 -53.90 22.13 15.84
CA VAL A 625 -53.19 23.17 16.60
C VAL A 625 -51.85 22.64 17.11
N ASN A 626 -51.82 21.45 17.72
CA ASN A 626 -50.58 20.84 18.22
C ASN A 626 -49.57 20.57 17.08
N LEU A 627 -50.04 20.11 15.91
CA LEU A 627 -49.17 19.90 14.75
C LEU A 627 -48.61 21.22 14.21
N ARG A 628 -49.38 22.31 14.20
CA ARG A 628 -48.90 23.64 13.82
C ARG A 628 -47.87 24.18 14.82
N GLU A 629 -48.01 23.89 16.11
CA GLU A 629 -46.99 24.22 17.12
C GLU A 629 -45.68 23.45 16.88
N TYR A 630 -45.76 22.16 16.52
CA TYR A 630 -44.58 21.38 16.14
C TYR A 630 -43.94 21.87 14.85
N GLU A 631 -44.73 22.28 13.84
CA GLU A 631 -44.23 22.88 12.60
C GLU A 631 -43.44 24.16 12.89
N GLN A 632 -43.98 25.02 13.76
CA GLN A 632 -43.29 26.22 14.21
C GLN A 632 -41.99 25.89 14.96
N SER A 633 -42.01 24.90 15.85
CA SER A 633 -40.81 24.43 16.56
C SER A 633 -39.73 23.90 15.60
N ILE A 634 -40.11 23.25 14.50
CA ILE A 634 -39.18 22.76 13.48
C ILE A 634 -38.58 23.92 12.68
N ILE A 635 -39.39 24.89 12.28
CA ILE A 635 -38.91 26.10 11.58
C ILE A 635 -37.90 26.86 12.44
N GLU A 636 -38.17 27.01 13.74
CA GLU A 636 -37.27 27.68 14.68
C GLU A 636 -35.95 26.92 14.91
N TYR A 637 -35.94 25.60 14.71
CA TYR A 637 -34.74 24.78 14.87
C TYR A 637 -33.85 24.74 13.62
N LYS A 638 -34.35 25.17 12.45
CA LYS A 638 -33.62 25.16 11.18
C LYS A 638 -32.22 25.78 11.21
N PRO A 639 -31.95 26.91 11.90
CA PRO A 639 -30.61 27.49 11.97
C PRO A 639 -29.54 26.53 12.54
N ASN A 640 -29.93 25.57 13.39
CA ASN A 640 -29.00 24.58 13.94
C ASN A 640 -28.56 23.56 12.86
N ILE A 641 -29.45 23.23 11.92
CA ILE A 641 -29.13 22.39 10.76
C ILE A 641 -28.22 23.14 9.79
N ASP A 642 -28.51 24.41 9.54
CA ASP A 642 -27.70 25.24 8.64
C ASP A 642 -26.28 25.44 9.19
N GLN A 643 -26.14 25.57 10.52
CA GLN A 643 -24.83 25.61 11.18
C GLN A 643 -24.06 24.29 11.02
N LEU A 644 -24.75 23.16 11.18
CA LEU A 644 -24.17 21.83 11.00
C LEU A 644 -23.67 21.60 9.56
N GLU A 645 -24.43 22.08 8.58
CA GLU A 645 -24.07 22.06 7.16
C GLU A 645 -22.80 22.89 6.90
N GLY A 646 -22.69 24.07 7.51
CA GLY A 646 -21.48 24.89 7.45
C GLY A 646 -20.25 24.21 8.08
N ASP A 647 -20.43 23.56 9.24
CA ASP A 647 -19.35 22.79 9.88
C ASP A 647 -18.94 21.56 9.03
N HIS A 648 -19.90 20.91 8.37
CA HIS A 648 -19.63 19.82 7.44
C HIS A 648 -18.85 20.29 6.21
N GLN A 649 -19.18 21.46 5.66
CA GLN A 649 -18.44 22.03 4.54
C GLN A 649 -16.97 22.29 4.90
N LEU A 650 -16.68 22.82 6.09
CA LEU A 650 -15.31 23.01 6.57
C LEU A 650 -14.55 21.68 6.70
N ILE A 651 -15.22 20.61 7.15
CA ILE A 651 -14.67 19.25 7.22
C ILE A 651 -14.31 18.73 5.81
N GLN A 652 -15.18 18.95 4.82
CA GLN A 652 -14.93 18.55 3.43
C GLN A 652 -13.78 19.33 2.79
N GLU A 653 -13.73 20.65 3.00
CA GLU A 653 -12.64 21.52 2.53
C GLU A 653 -11.30 21.14 3.16
N ALA A 654 -11.31 20.64 4.40
CA ALA A 654 -10.15 20.09 5.09
C ALA A 654 -9.80 18.63 4.70
N LEU A 655 -10.55 18.03 3.78
CA LEU A 655 -10.41 16.64 3.31
C LEU A 655 -10.51 15.59 4.44
N ILE A 656 -11.41 15.84 5.39
CA ILE A 656 -11.68 14.93 6.50
C ILE A 656 -12.91 14.09 6.15
N PHE A 657 -12.77 12.76 6.09
CA PHE A 657 -13.85 11.86 5.67
C PHE A 657 -14.39 10.97 6.81
N ASP A 658 -13.70 10.97 7.95
CA ASP A 658 -14.04 10.17 9.11
C ASP A 658 -14.26 11.04 10.36
N ASN A 659 -15.20 10.64 11.21
CA ASN A 659 -15.42 11.27 12.49
C ASN A 659 -15.72 10.25 13.58
N LYS A 660 -14.72 9.94 14.41
CA LYS A 660 -14.84 8.98 15.52
C LYS A 660 -15.71 9.44 16.69
N TYR A 661 -16.13 10.71 16.73
CA TYR A 661 -16.88 11.30 17.86
C TYR A 661 -18.40 11.24 17.70
N THR A 662 -18.90 10.81 16.54
CA THR A 662 -20.33 10.65 16.29
C THR A 662 -20.60 9.51 15.32
N ALA A 663 -21.73 8.84 15.48
CA ALA A 663 -22.24 7.87 14.51
C ALA A 663 -23.10 8.54 13.42
N TYR A 664 -23.49 9.80 13.61
CA TYR A 664 -24.29 10.55 12.65
C TYR A 664 -23.39 11.14 11.58
N THR A 665 -23.70 10.85 10.31
CA THR A 665 -23.14 11.58 9.18
C THR A 665 -24.09 12.70 8.77
N MET A 666 -23.57 13.70 8.05
CA MET A 666 -24.42 14.78 7.54
C MET A 666 -25.56 14.24 6.68
N GLU A 667 -25.30 13.20 5.88
CA GLU A 667 -26.32 12.57 5.04
C GLU A 667 -27.47 11.97 5.86
N HIS A 668 -27.17 11.25 6.95
CA HIS A 668 -28.21 10.72 7.84
C HIS A 668 -29.07 11.85 8.43
N LEU A 669 -28.46 12.98 8.78
CA LEU A 669 -29.15 14.12 9.37
C LEU A 669 -29.98 14.90 8.34
N ARG A 670 -29.50 15.05 7.09
CA ARG A 670 -30.28 15.65 5.99
C ARG A 670 -31.52 14.83 5.70
N VAL A 671 -31.37 13.52 5.50
CA VAL A 671 -32.51 12.61 5.23
C VAL A 671 -33.50 12.65 6.40
N GLY A 672 -33.01 12.54 7.64
CA GLY A 672 -33.87 12.62 8.82
C GLY A 672 -34.64 13.95 8.91
N TRP A 673 -33.98 15.07 8.61
CA TRP A 673 -34.59 16.39 8.62
C TRP A 673 -35.63 16.57 7.50
N GLU A 674 -35.32 16.18 6.27
CA GLU A 674 -36.24 16.24 5.12
C GLU A 674 -37.44 15.32 5.33
N GLN A 675 -37.22 14.13 5.90
CA GLN A 675 -38.29 13.21 6.26
C GLN A 675 -39.20 13.82 7.35
N LEU A 676 -38.63 14.50 8.36
CA LEU A 676 -39.40 15.20 9.39
C LEU A 676 -40.29 16.30 8.79
N LEU A 677 -39.74 17.14 7.91
CA LEU A 677 -40.49 18.18 7.19
C LEU A 677 -41.63 17.59 6.35
N THR A 678 -41.35 16.52 5.62
CA THR A 678 -42.35 15.85 4.77
C THR A 678 -43.44 15.19 5.62
N THR A 679 -43.06 14.58 6.74
CA THR A 679 -44.01 13.87 7.63
C THR A 679 -44.96 14.86 8.27
N ILE A 680 -44.47 15.97 8.84
CA ILE A 680 -45.36 16.96 9.47
C ILE A 680 -46.31 17.60 8.45
N ALA A 681 -45.82 17.96 7.26
CA ALA A 681 -46.65 18.53 6.20
C ALA A 681 -47.76 17.56 5.74
N ARG A 682 -47.42 16.27 5.60
CA ARG A 682 -48.38 15.22 5.24
C ARG A 682 -49.43 15.02 6.32
N THR A 683 -49.02 14.90 7.59
CA THR A 683 -49.94 14.69 8.72
C THR A 683 -50.87 15.88 8.91
N ILE A 684 -50.38 17.12 8.76
CA ILE A 684 -51.22 18.33 8.78
C ILE A 684 -52.28 18.27 7.68
N ASN A 685 -51.88 17.98 6.43
CA ASN A 685 -52.80 17.90 5.30
C ASN A 685 -53.84 16.78 5.49
N GLU A 686 -53.43 15.65 6.04
CA GLU A 686 -54.33 14.54 6.35
C GLU A 686 -55.39 14.93 7.39
N ILE A 687 -55.01 15.59 8.48
CA ILE A 687 -55.94 16.10 9.49
C ILE A 687 -56.86 17.18 8.90
N GLU A 688 -56.35 18.10 8.08
CA GLU A 688 -57.15 19.10 7.38
C GLU A 688 -58.22 18.45 6.46
N ASN A 689 -57.86 17.41 5.72
CA ASN A 689 -58.79 16.65 4.89
C ASN A 689 -59.83 15.87 5.70
N GLN A 690 -59.44 15.34 6.88
CA GLN A 690 -60.38 14.68 7.79
C GLN A 690 -61.43 15.67 8.31
N ILE A 691 -61.02 16.90 8.67
CA ILE A 691 -61.94 17.97 9.09
C ILE A 691 -62.92 18.30 7.96
N LEU A 692 -62.42 18.53 6.75
CA LEU A 692 -63.26 18.83 5.58
C LEU A 692 -64.27 17.71 5.28
N THR A 693 -63.84 16.45 5.40
CA THR A 693 -64.70 15.29 5.14
C THR A 693 -65.78 15.12 6.21
N ARG A 694 -65.44 15.33 7.49
CA ARG A 694 -66.38 15.33 8.60
C ARG A 694 -67.47 16.39 8.38
N ASP A 695 -67.04 17.61 8.04
CA ASP A 695 -67.94 18.76 7.85
C ASP A 695 -68.85 18.56 6.63
N ALA A 696 -68.30 18.06 5.52
CA ALA A 696 -69.08 17.77 4.30
C ALA A 696 -70.14 16.66 4.51
N LYS A 697 -69.86 15.69 5.39
CA LYS A 697 -70.78 14.58 5.70
C LYS A 697 -71.73 14.90 6.85
N GLY A 698 -71.57 16.04 7.53
CA GLY A 698 -72.40 16.45 8.67
C GLY A 698 -72.28 15.52 9.88
N ILE A 699 -71.13 14.88 10.09
CA ILE A 699 -70.89 13.97 11.22
C ILE A 699 -70.68 14.82 12.48
N SER A 700 -71.45 14.56 13.54
CA SER A 700 -71.27 15.29 14.81
C SER A 700 -69.98 14.84 15.53
N GLN A 701 -69.42 15.71 16.36
CA GLN A 701 -68.23 15.38 17.16
C GLN A 701 -68.46 14.18 18.09
N GLU A 702 -69.68 14.02 18.61
CA GLU A 702 -70.06 12.88 19.45
C GLU A 702 -70.08 11.57 18.67
N GLN A 703 -70.60 11.58 17.43
CA GLN A 703 -70.58 10.41 16.55
C GLN A 703 -69.16 10.03 16.13
N LEU A 704 -68.33 11.03 15.80
CA LEU A 704 -66.93 10.79 15.46
C LEU A 704 -66.15 10.24 16.66
N HIS A 705 -66.43 10.73 17.87
CA HIS A 705 -65.86 10.19 19.10
C HIS A 705 -66.27 8.74 19.33
N GLU A 706 -67.56 8.40 19.15
CA GLU A 706 -68.07 7.03 19.26
C GLU A 706 -67.39 6.08 18.25
N TYR A 707 -67.20 6.53 17.00
CA TYR A 707 -66.46 5.78 15.98
C TYR A 707 -64.99 5.57 16.35
N ARG A 708 -64.32 6.60 16.87
CA ARG A 708 -62.92 6.50 17.32
C ARG A 708 -62.76 5.59 18.53
N THR A 709 -63.65 5.68 19.52
CA THR A 709 -63.63 4.80 20.69
C THR A 709 -63.84 3.35 20.28
N SER A 710 -64.76 3.10 19.35
CA SER A 710 -64.99 1.76 18.81
C SER A 710 -63.77 1.28 18.02
N PHE A 711 -63.22 2.12 17.12
CA PHE A 711 -62.02 1.79 16.35
C PHE A 711 -60.83 1.42 17.25
N ASN A 712 -60.49 2.29 18.21
CA ASN A 712 -59.36 2.08 19.13
C ASN A 712 -59.57 0.87 20.06
N HIS A 713 -60.82 0.50 20.38
CA HIS A 713 -61.11 -0.69 21.15
C HIS A 713 -60.78 -1.99 20.36
N PHE A 714 -60.95 -1.97 19.04
CA PHE A 714 -60.66 -3.12 18.17
C PHE A 714 -59.25 -3.09 17.58
N ASP A 715 -58.60 -1.94 17.49
CA ASP A 715 -57.20 -1.77 17.07
C ASP A 715 -56.23 -2.11 18.22
N LYS A 716 -56.15 -3.40 18.56
CA LYS A 716 -55.37 -3.87 19.71
C LYS A 716 -53.86 -3.75 19.52
N ASP A 717 -53.39 -3.72 18.28
CA ASP A 717 -51.98 -3.56 17.94
C ASP A 717 -51.57 -2.10 17.71
N HIS A 718 -52.54 -1.17 17.74
CA HIS A 718 -52.35 0.28 17.57
C HIS A 718 -51.68 0.59 16.24
N SER A 719 -52.00 -0.21 15.23
CA SER A 719 -51.44 -0.11 13.88
C SER A 719 -52.08 1.03 13.08
N GLY A 720 -53.17 1.64 13.58
CA GLY A 720 -53.95 2.63 12.85
C GLY A 720 -54.82 2.00 11.75
N GLY A 721 -54.97 0.68 11.75
CA GLY A 721 -55.74 -0.09 10.78
C GLY A 721 -56.44 -1.28 11.42
N LEU A 722 -57.61 -1.66 10.91
CA LEU A 722 -58.34 -2.85 11.37
C LEU A 722 -58.27 -3.95 10.32
N MET A 723 -57.82 -5.14 10.72
CA MET A 723 -57.88 -6.31 9.85
C MET A 723 -59.35 -6.70 9.57
N ALA A 724 -59.61 -7.45 8.51
CA ALA A 724 -60.99 -7.73 8.06
C ALA A 724 -61.90 -8.30 9.17
N GLU A 725 -61.36 -9.10 10.08
CA GLU A 725 -62.10 -9.66 11.23
C GLU A 725 -62.37 -8.62 12.33
N GLU A 726 -61.40 -7.74 12.62
CA GLU A 726 -61.51 -6.66 13.60
C GLU A 726 -62.43 -5.55 13.11
N PHE A 727 -62.36 -5.23 11.82
CA PHE A 727 -63.26 -4.31 11.16
C PHE A 727 -64.71 -4.82 11.19
N LYS A 728 -64.91 -6.13 10.93
CA LYS A 728 -66.22 -6.76 11.05
C LYS A 728 -66.74 -6.68 12.49
N ALA A 729 -65.89 -6.95 13.49
CA ALA A 729 -66.25 -6.84 14.90
C ALA A 729 -66.59 -5.41 15.33
N CYS A 730 -65.85 -4.41 14.82
CA CYS A 730 -66.09 -2.99 15.04
C CYS A 730 -67.42 -2.52 14.44
N LEU A 731 -67.77 -2.97 13.23
CA LEU A 731 -69.07 -2.68 12.62
C LEU A 731 -70.23 -3.28 13.43
N ILE A 732 -70.07 -4.50 13.94
CA ILE A 732 -71.07 -5.16 14.79
C ILE A 732 -71.25 -4.41 16.11
N SER A 733 -70.17 -3.91 16.75
CA SER A 733 -70.29 -3.12 17.99
C SER A 733 -70.99 -1.79 17.77
N LEU A 734 -70.87 -1.21 16.59
CA LEU A 734 -71.58 0.01 16.16
C LEU A 734 -73.03 -0.28 15.71
N GLY A 735 -73.49 -1.53 15.79
CA GLY A 735 -74.87 -1.95 15.50
C GLY A 735 -75.15 -2.31 14.03
N TYR A 736 -74.12 -2.50 13.20
CA TYR A 736 -74.27 -2.95 11.81
C TYR A 736 -74.16 -4.47 11.72
N ASP A 737 -75.21 -5.12 11.21
CA ASP A 737 -75.24 -6.58 11.05
C ASP A 737 -74.55 -7.00 9.73
N VAL A 738 -73.46 -7.76 9.85
CA VAL A 738 -72.66 -8.22 8.71
C VAL A 738 -72.95 -9.71 8.49
N GLU A 739 -74.12 -10.03 7.95
CA GLU A 739 -74.51 -11.39 7.59
C GLU A 739 -73.56 -11.98 6.53
N ASN A 740 -73.08 -13.20 6.78
CA ASN A 740 -72.28 -13.99 5.85
C ASN A 740 -73.14 -14.45 4.65
N ASN A 741 -73.38 -13.60 3.64
CA ASN A 741 -73.49 -13.98 2.22
C ASN A 741 -73.96 -12.81 1.35
N LYS A 742 -72.99 -12.13 0.73
CA LYS A 742 -72.92 -11.78 -0.70
C LYS A 742 -71.81 -10.76 -0.86
N THR A 743 -71.04 -10.91 -1.93
CA THR A 743 -70.13 -9.92 -2.49
C THR A 743 -70.79 -8.54 -2.57
N VAL A 744 -70.62 -7.73 -1.52
CA VAL A 744 -70.73 -6.28 -1.63
C VAL A 744 -69.42 -5.81 -2.23
N ARG A 745 -69.37 -5.80 -3.57
CA ARG A 745 -68.50 -4.87 -4.28
C ARG A 745 -69.06 -3.47 -4.02
N THR A 746 -68.68 -2.85 -2.91
CA THR A 746 -68.64 -1.40 -2.84
C THR A 746 -67.43 -0.95 -3.65
N SER A 747 -67.67 -0.06 -4.59
CA SER A 747 -66.74 0.44 -5.58
C SER A 747 -65.52 1.14 -4.95
N ALA A 748 -64.36 0.51 -5.07
CA ALA A 748 -63.10 1.20 -5.30
C ALA A 748 -62.22 0.30 -6.19
N PRO A 749 -61.57 0.82 -7.24
CA PRO A 749 -60.69 0.03 -8.07
C PRO A 749 -59.55 -0.51 -7.21
N THR A 750 -59.25 -1.78 -7.40
CA THR A 750 -57.98 -2.39 -7.00
C THR A 750 -56.84 -1.63 -7.65
N ALA A 751 -56.30 -0.65 -6.93
CA ALA A 751 -54.98 -0.10 -7.13
C ALA A 751 -54.23 -0.30 -5.81
N PRO A 752 -53.12 -1.06 -5.79
CA PRO A 752 -52.23 -1.03 -4.65
C PRO A 752 -51.54 0.34 -4.66
N LEU A 753 -51.96 1.25 -3.78
CA LEU A 753 -51.13 2.38 -3.39
C LEU A 753 -49.99 1.81 -2.56
N HIS A 754 -48.91 1.46 -3.24
CA HIS A 754 -47.58 1.50 -2.67
C HIS A 754 -47.34 2.91 -2.13
N TYR A 755 -47.05 3.02 -0.83
CA TYR A 755 -45.86 3.75 -0.43
C TYR A 755 -45.09 2.85 0.54
N LEU A 756 -43.87 2.52 0.14
CA LEU A 756 -42.91 1.73 0.90
C LEU A 756 -42.52 2.44 2.20
N ASP A 757 -42.52 1.63 3.27
CA ASP A 757 -41.42 1.37 4.21
C ASP A 757 -40.48 2.51 4.66
N LEU A 758 -40.35 2.61 5.99
CA LEU A 758 -39.10 2.71 6.76
C LEU A 758 -39.41 2.25 8.21
N THR A 759 -39.42 0.94 8.50
CA THR A 759 -38.32 0.05 8.96
C THR A 759 -37.96 0.08 10.46
N LEU A 760 -37.94 -1.14 11.04
CA LEU A 760 -37.03 -1.72 12.06
C LEU A 760 -37.46 -1.86 13.56
N SER A 761 -37.87 -3.10 13.90
CA SER A 761 -37.57 -3.95 15.09
C SER A 761 -37.99 -3.49 16.50
N PHE A 762 -38.67 -4.33 17.33
CA PHE A 762 -38.08 -5.50 18.00
C PHE A 762 -39.09 -6.60 18.45
N LYS A 763 -38.55 -7.82 18.55
CA LYS A 763 -39.09 -9.15 18.93
C LYS A 763 -39.97 -9.26 20.20
N ALA A 764 -40.84 -10.28 20.21
CA ALA A 764 -40.94 -11.25 21.32
C ALA A 764 -41.45 -12.64 20.89
N VAL A 765 -40.85 -13.67 21.51
CA VAL A 765 -40.99 -15.12 21.30
C VAL A 765 -42.11 -15.69 22.18
N PHE A 766 -42.80 -16.76 21.76
CA PHE A 766 -43.21 -17.82 22.69
C PHE A 766 -43.09 -19.22 22.08
N VAL A 767 -42.34 -20.06 22.79
CA VAL A 767 -42.24 -21.52 22.64
C VAL A 767 -43.24 -22.17 23.59
N SER A 768 -43.85 -23.27 23.17
CA SER A 768 -44.58 -24.25 24.00
C SER A 768 -44.48 -25.60 23.27
N ALA A 769 -44.13 -26.75 23.86
CA ALA A 769 -44.37 -27.22 25.22
C ALA A 769 -43.34 -28.28 25.67
N GLN A 770 -42.85 -28.16 26.90
CA GLN A 770 -42.79 -29.24 27.91
C GLN A 770 -42.29 -28.62 29.22
N GLY A 771 -43.18 -28.48 30.20
CA GLY A 771 -42.98 -27.62 31.37
C GLY A 771 -42.35 -28.28 32.60
N ARG A 772 -41.77 -27.43 33.46
CA ARG A 772 -42.20 -27.16 34.85
C ARG A 772 -41.31 -26.08 35.49
N TRP A 773 -41.89 -25.42 36.49
CA TRP A 773 -41.56 -24.14 37.12
C TRP A 773 -40.52 -24.22 38.25
N THR A 774 -39.78 -23.13 38.55
CA THR A 774 -39.82 -22.34 39.83
C THR A 774 -38.77 -21.19 39.88
N TRP A 775 -39.06 -20.16 40.70
CA TRP A 775 -38.40 -18.84 40.88
C TRP A 775 -37.27 -18.82 41.94
N THR A 776 -36.29 -17.88 41.84
CA THR A 776 -35.95 -16.79 42.83
C THR A 776 -34.62 -16.03 42.56
N ILE A 777 -34.55 -14.81 43.11
CA ILE A 777 -33.46 -13.79 43.12
C ILE A 777 -32.36 -14.13 44.17
N THR A 778 -31.10 -13.73 43.92
CA THR A 778 -30.14 -12.94 44.77
C THR A 778 -28.66 -13.41 44.72
N ALA A 779 -27.75 -12.41 44.63
CA ALA A 779 -26.44 -12.26 45.28
C ALA A 779 -25.12 -12.75 44.61
N LEU A 780 -24.29 -11.73 44.30
CA LEU A 780 -22.84 -11.58 44.53
C LEU A 780 -22.11 -12.70 45.31
N CYS A 781 -20.98 -13.20 44.76
CA CYS A 781 -19.60 -12.94 45.23
C CYS A 781 -18.59 -14.02 44.76
N SER A 782 -17.35 -13.55 44.50
CA SER A 782 -16.06 -14.25 44.65
C SER A 782 -15.53 -15.17 43.53
N LEU A 783 -14.51 -14.62 42.82
CA LEU A 783 -13.25 -15.21 42.32
C LEU A 783 -12.65 -16.34 43.20
N PRO A 784 -11.53 -17.01 42.81
CA PRO A 784 -10.99 -17.41 41.48
C PRO A 784 -10.31 -18.82 41.46
N LEU A 785 -9.60 -19.14 40.35
CA LEU A 785 -8.53 -20.17 40.17
C LEU A 785 -9.05 -21.63 40.16
N GLU A 786 -8.57 -22.60 39.38
CA GLU A 786 -7.30 -22.80 38.66
C GLU A 786 -7.43 -24.09 37.82
N THR A 787 -6.73 -24.18 36.67
CA THR A 787 -6.12 -25.40 36.05
C THR A 787 -7.03 -26.59 35.63
N VAL A 788 -6.79 -27.43 34.61
CA VAL A 788 -5.62 -27.90 33.85
C VAL A 788 -6.09 -28.35 32.44
N TRP A 789 -5.17 -28.24 31.48
CA TRP A 789 -5.09 -28.91 30.18
C TRP A 789 -5.50 -30.40 30.13
N TYR A 790 -6.07 -30.87 29.01
CA TYR A 790 -5.43 -31.77 28.02
C TYR A 790 -6.41 -32.28 26.94
N CYS A 791 -5.82 -32.47 25.74
CA CYS A 791 -6.29 -33.04 24.47
C CYS A 791 -7.07 -32.14 23.51
#